data_AF-A0AAV0GJW6-F1
#
_entry.id   AF-A0AAV0GJW6-F1
#
_cell.length_a   1.000
_cell.length_b   1.000
_cell.length_c   1.000
_cell.angle_alpha   90.00
_cell.angle_beta   90.00
_cell.angle_gamma   90.00
#
_symmetry.space_group_name_H-M   'P 1'
#
loop_
_entity.id
_entity.type
_entity.pdbx_description
1 polymer ?
#
loop_
_entity_poly.entity_id
_entity_poly.type
_entity_poly.pdbx_seq_one_letter_code
_entity_poly.pdbx_strand_id
1 'polypeptide(L)'
;MRIGVKDYDWHELFPVVKSNAGAITAIWAPVILVYFMDAQIWYSVYCSLFGGVYGILSRLGEIRTLGMMRTRFESFPSAFNKRLVPLQAKESENGIKRLLFHQSFHKDSQIKMNGEVNFVLVWNQIIYSFREEDLISNREMDLMKMPVSSELFSGRIRWPVFLLANQLSTALSIATDFVGKDAQLLRKIKKDKCGYLAVTECYESLKYIIDILVVGDMERRVVSCIFNEIEESIRRSTFLEDLKISALPRVHEKCIELLELLVEGIEDNYSIVVLVVQDIFEIVTSDLMLNGSRVVASLLAQQEMEATEFFSSQIEAPLFASKHCLNFPMQDTDSLMDKIKRFLFLLTIKDKALDVPKNLKARRRITFFATSLFMDMPSAPNVRNMLSFSILTPHYKEEVKFSSKELHSSKQGVSINFYMKKIYPDEWKNFSERIGMDISNDLVDESYEEEIRKWASFRGQTLSRTVRGMMYYREAIKLQAFLDLAWNDGILQGYDTMWSENERLAAQVEALADMKFTHVVSCQVFGSQKSSGDPQAQDILDLMISYPSLRVAYVEEREEGRSHKTYSSILVKAVNGLDQEVYRIKLPGSPNIGEGKPENQNHAIIFTRGEALQAIDMNQDNYMEEAFKMRNILQELLRHRGRRPPTIIGIREHIFTGSVSSLAWFMSYQETSFVTIGQRLLANPLRVRFHYGHPDLFDRIFHLTRGGISKASKTINLSEDVFAGICYIS
;
A
#
# COMPACT_ATOMS: atom_id res chain seq x y z
N MET A 1 -71.09 10.87 21.86
CA MET A 1 -71.33 9.90 20.78
C MET A 1 -70.13 8.96 20.67
N ARG A 2 -70.26 7.70 21.11
CA ARG A 2 -69.34 6.62 20.79
C ARG A 2 -70.05 5.73 19.77
N ILE A 3 -69.62 5.76 18.52
CA ILE A 3 -70.06 4.80 17.50
C ILE A 3 -68.86 3.88 17.26
N GLY A 4 -68.84 2.75 17.95
CA GLY A 4 -67.93 1.66 17.67
C GLY A 4 -68.59 0.72 16.68
N VAL A 5 -68.04 0.62 15.47
CA VAL A 5 -68.37 -0.47 14.54
C VAL A 5 -67.80 -1.74 15.16
N LYS A 6 -68.67 -2.69 15.55
CA LYS A 6 -68.29 -3.87 16.31
C LYS A 6 -68.12 -5.16 15.51
N ASP A 7 -68.57 -5.23 14.26
CA ASP A 7 -68.46 -6.46 13.47
C ASP A 7 -68.01 -6.11 12.05
N TYR A 8 -66.75 -6.44 11.74
CA TYR A 8 -66.25 -6.49 10.37
C TYR A 8 -66.22 -7.98 9.98
N ASP A 9 -67.32 -8.45 9.38
CA ASP A 9 -67.38 -9.81 8.83
C ASP A 9 -66.45 -9.87 7.62
N TRP A 10 -65.31 -10.53 7.78
CA TRP A 10 -64.50 -10.95 6.64
C TRP A 10 -65.28 -12.01 5.87
N HIS A 11 -65.43 -11.81 4.56
CA HIS A 11 -66.11 -12.78 3.70
C HIS A 11 -65.28 -14.08 3.66
N GLU A 12 -65.73 -15.11 4.37
CA GLU A 12 -65.13 -16.45 4.31
C GLU A 12 -65.43 -17.09 2.96
N LEU A 13 -64.45 -17.06 2.06
CA LEU A 13 -64.56 -17.64 0.72
C LEU A 13 -64.76 -19.18 0.73
N PHE A 14 -64.45 -19.88 1.82
CA PHE A 14 -64.57 -21.35 1.94
C PHE A 14 -64.94 -21.83 3.37
N PRO A 15 -66.23 -21.85 3.75
CA PRO A 15 -66.67 -22.06 5.15
C PRO A 15 -66.52 -23.50 5.70
N VAL A 16 -66.05 -24.48 4.90
CA VAL A 16 -66.00 -25.91 5.29
C VAL A 16 -64.56 -26.43 5.47
N VAL A 17 -63.54 -25.61 5.22
CA VAL A 17 -62.14 -26.05 5.25
C VAL A 17 -61.47 -25.58 6.54
N LYS A 18 -61.12 -26.51 7.44
CA LYS A 18 -60.47 -26.23 8.74
C LYS A 18 -59.09 -25.54 8.65
N SER A 19 -58.55 -25.35 7.45
CA SER A 19 -57.26 -24.68 7.25
C SER A 19 -57.32 -23.71 6.08
N ASN A 20 -56.98 -22.45 6.38
CA ASN A 20 -56.85 -21.36 5.40
C ASN A 20 -55.65 -21.55 4.45
N ALA A 21 -54.89 -22.64 4.58
CA ALA A 21 -53.73 -22.93 3.74
C ALA A 21 -54.07 -22.94 2.23
N GLY A 22 -55.24 -23.44 1.84
CA GLY A 22 -55.68 -23.45 0.44
C GLY A 22 -55.93 -22.05 -0.13
N ALA A 23 -56.58 -21.18 0.64
CA ALA A 23 -56.82 -19.78 0.25
C ALA A 23 -55.53 -18.96 0.23
N ILE A 24 -54.66 -19.14 1.23
CA ILE A 24 -53.32 -18.54 1.26
C ILE A 24 -52.52 -19.01 0.03
N THR A 25 -52.54 -20.30 -0.29
CA THR A 25 -51.87 -20.83 -1.48
C THR A 25 -52.46 -20.26 -2.76
N ALA A 26 -53.78 -20.12 -2.88
CA ALA A 26 -54.42 -19.54 -4.07
C ALA A 26 -54.12 -18.04 -4.25
N ILE A 27 -53.96 -17.29 -3.16
CA ILE A 27 -53.59 -15.86 -3.19
C ILE A 27 -52.09 -15.71 -3.51
N TRP A 28 -51.23 -16.54 -2.93
CA TRP A 28 -49.78 -16.46 -3.12
C TRP A 28 -49.28 -17.18 -4.37
N ALA A 29 -50.00 -18.17 -4.90
CA ALA A 29 -49.56 -18.94 -6.07
C ALA A 29 -49.35 -18.07 -7.32
N PRO A 30 -50.22 -17.11 -7.68
CA PRO A 30 -49.96 -16.19 -8.78
C PRO A 30 -48.73 -15.32 -8.53
N VAL A 31 -48.52 -14.84 -7.30
CA VAL A 31 -47.34 -14.03 -6.92
C VAL A 31 -46.06 -14.86 -7.04
N ILE A 32 -46.09 -16.10 -6.56
CA ILE A 32 -45.00 -17.06 -6.67
C ILE A 32 -44.75 -17.40 -8.15
N LEU A 33 -45.78 -17.63 -8.95
CA LEU A 33 -45.66 -17.91 -10.39
C LEU A 33 -45.10 -16.74 -11.18
N VAL A 34 -45.48 -15.50 -10.85
CA VAL A 34 -44.86 -14.28 -11.42
C VAL A 34 -43.38 -14.23 -11.05
N TYR A 35 -43.02 -14.56 -9.81
CA TYR A 35 -41.63 -14.64 -9.37
C TYR A 35 -40.84 -15.74 -10.11
N PHE A 36 -41.48 -16.87 -10.44
CA PHE A 36 -40.88 -17.92 -11.26
C PHE A 36 -40.80 -17.56 -12.75
N MET A 37 -41.75 -16.78 -13.27
CA MET A 37 -41.76 -16.29 -14.66
C MET A 37 -40.79 -15.13 -14.90
N ASP A 38 -40.40 -14.41 -13.85
CA ASP A 38 -39.47 -13.31 -13.98
C ASP A 38 -38.06 -13.82 -14.31
N ALA A 39 -37.77 -13.84 -15.60
CA ALA A 39 -36.48 -14.25 -16.13
C ALA A 39 -35.33 -13.36 -15.60
N GLN A 40 -35.61 -12.12 -15.16
CA GLN A 40 -34.59 -11.23 -14.59
C GLN A 40 -34.13 -11.72 -13.21
N ILE A 41 -35.03 -12.27 -12.41
CA ILE A 41 -34.70 -12.83 -11.09
C ILE A 41 -33.81 -14.06 -11.28
N TRP A 42 -34.21 -14.98 -12.17
CA TRP A 42 -33.41 -16.16 -12.49
C TRP A 42 -32.06 -15.82 -13.13
N TYR A 43 -32.04 -14.82 -14.01
CA TYR A 43 -30.79 -14.28 -14.55
C TYR A 43 -29.89 -13.74 -13.44
N SER A 44 -30.42 -12.99 -12.48
CA SER A 44 -29.66 -12.43 -11.36
C SER A 44 -29.12 -13.51 -10.41
N VAL A 45 -29.93 -14.53 -10.12
CA VAL A 45 -29.53 -15.69 -9.31
C VAL A 45 -28.43 -16.48 -10.03
N TYR A 46 -28.59 -16.74 -11.33
CA TYR A 46 -27.59 -17.44 -12.13
C TYR A 46 -26.28 -16.64 -12.23
N CYS A 47 -26.36 -15.34 -12.51
CA CYS A 47 -25.21 -14.42 -12.49
C CYS A 47 -24.46 -14.48 -11.17
N SER A 48 -25.18 -14.45 -10.05
CA SER A 48 -24.59 -14.47 -8.72
C SER A 48 -23.89 -15.80 -8.43
N LEU A 49 -24.54 -16.93 -8.74
CA LEU A 49 -23.98 -18.26 -8.55
C LEU A 49 -22.75 -18.50 -9.43
N PHE A 50 -22.86 -18.30 -10.74
CA PHE A 50 -21.76 -18.56 -11.68
C PHE A 50 -20.63 -17.55 -11.54
N GLY A 51 -20.95 -16.27 -11.36
CA GLY A 51 -19.96 -15.23 -11.09
C GLY A 51 -19.22 -15.47 -9.76
N GLY A 52 -19.92 -16.00 -8.75
CA GLY A 52 -19.34 -16.44 -7.48
C GLY A 52 -18.41 -17.65 -7.63
N VAL A 53 -18.87 -18.73 -8.28
CA VAL A 53 -18.08 -19.94 -8.56
C VAL A 53 -16.83 -19.59 -9.36
N TYR A 54 -16.95 -18.80 -10.42
CA TYR A 54 -15.80 -18.36 -11.22
C TYR A 54 -14.81 -17.52 -10.39
N GLY A 55 -15.31 -16.68 -9.48
CA GLY A 55 -14.48 -15.95 -8.53
C GLY A 55 -13.65 -16.90 -7.65
N ILE A 56 -14.28 -17.93 -7.08
CA ILE A 56 -13.60 -18.93 -6.24
C ILE A 56 -12.55 -19.71 -7.05
N LEU A 57 -12.90 -20.16 -8.27
CA LEU A 57 -11.97 -20.85 -9.17
C LEU A 57 -10.78 -19.97 -9.56
N SER A 58 -10.98 -18.66 -9.63
CA SER A 58 -9.93 -17.66 -9.84
C SER A 58 -9.14 -17.31 -8.57
N ARG A 59 -9.32 -18.06 -7.48
CA ARG A 59 -8.71 -17.85 -6.15
C ARG A 59 -9.05 -16.49 -5.51
N LEU A 60 -10.16 -15.88 -5.92
CA LEU A 60 -10.59 -14.61 -5.37
C LEU A 60 -11.01 -14.77 -3.91
N GLY A 61 -10.37 -14.02 -3.02
CA GLY A 61 -10.59 -14.11 -1.58
C GLY A 61 -9.96 -15.35 -0.94
N GLU A 62 -8.85 -15.87 -1.46
CA GLU A 62 -8.07 -16.92 -0.78
C GLU A 62 -7.45 -16.42 0.55
N ILE A 63 -7.09 -15.13 0.62
CA ILE A 63 -6.65 -14.46 1.84
C ILE A 63 -7.72 -13.42 2.22
N ARG A 64 -8.45 -13.64 3.33
CA ARG A 64 -9.57 -12.75 3.72
C ARG A 64 -9.32 -11.96 4.98
N THR A 65 -8.41 -12.43 5.81
CA THR A 65 -8.14 -11.86 7.12
C THR A 65 -6.66 -11.54 7.27
N LEU A 66 -6.37 -10.58 8.15
CA LEU A 66 -5.01 -10.23 8.52
C LEU A 66 -4.24 -11.45 9.05
N GLY A 67 -4.90 -12.32 9.83
CA GLY A 67 -4.30 -13.58 10.30
C GLY A 67 -3.86 -14.50 9.15
N MET A 68 -4.71 -14.72 8.14
CA MET A 68 -4.35 -15.52 6.96
C MET A 68 -3.19 -14.89 6.17
N MET A 69 -3.17 -13.56 6.07
CA MET A 69 -2.12 -12.82 5.40
C MET A 69 -0.77 -13.02 6.11
N ARG A 70 -0.74 -12.96 7.46
CA ARG A 70 0.48 -13.21 8.24
C ARG A 70 1.02 -14.63 8.05
N THR A 71 0.15 -15.64 8.15
CA THR A 71 0.56 -17.05 7.99
C THR A 71 1.19 -17.34 6.64
N ARG A 72 0.78 -16.61 5.59
CA ARG A 72 1.28 -16.79 4.23
C ARG A 72 2.38 -15.81 3.83
N PHE A 73 2.77 -14.89 4.71
CA PHE A 73 3.68 -13.80 4.36
C PHE A 73 5.02 -14.29 3.79
N GLU A 74 5.56 -15.41 4.31
CA GLU A 74 6.80 -15.99 3.78
C GLU A 74 6.73 -16.36 2.29
N SER A 75 5.53 -16.64 1.77
CA SER A 75 5.32 -16.96 0.36
C SER A 75 5.13 -15.72 -0.52
N PHE A 76 5.02 -14.52 0.07
CA PHE A 76 4.74 -13.28 -0.67
C PHE A 76 5.88 -12.88 -1.60
N PRO A 77 7.16 -12.87 -1.18
CA PRO A 77 8.26 -12.54 -2.10
C PRO A 77 8.28 -13.47 -3.31
N SER A 78 8.04 -14.78 -3.10
CA SER A 78 7.99 -15.74 -4.21
C SER A 78 6.81 -15.50 -5.15
N ALA A 79 5.62 -15.18 -4.62
CA ALA A 79 4.44 -14.86 -5.43
C ALA A 79 4.64 -13.55 -6.19
N PHE A 80 5.19 -12.53 -5.52
CA PHE A 80 5.59 -11.25 -6.10
C PHE A 80 6.55 -11.45 -7.27
N ASN A 81 7.64 -12.20 -7.08
CA ASN A 81 8.63 -12.47 -8.12
C ASN A 81 8.03 -13.16 -9.33
N LYS A 82 7.13 -14.12 -9.10
CA LYS A 82 6.47 -14.85 -10.20
C LYS A 82 5.55 -13.98 -11.04
N ARG A 83 4.92 -12.97 -10.44
CA ARG A 83 3.87 -12.17 -11.09
C ARG A 83 4.37 -10.80 -11.53
N LEU A 84 5.02 -10.08 -10.63
CA LEU A 84 5.36 -8.68 -10.78
C LEU A 84 6.80 -8.44 -11.22
N VAL A 85 7.73 -9.39 -11.12
CA VAL A 85 9.08 -9.21 -11.64
C VAL A 85 9.16 -9.72 -13.08
N PRO A 86 9.69 -8.93 -14.04
CA PRO A 86 9.82 -9.36 -15.41
C PRO A 86 10.70 -10.61 -15.55
N LEU A 87 10.24 -11.58 -16.34
CA LEU A 87 11.07 -12.71 -16.73
C LEU A 87 12.17 -12.18 -17.64
N GLN A 88 13.43 -12.24 -17.20
CA GLN A 88 14.55 -11.98 -18.09
C GLN A 88 14.43 -12.95 -19.27
N ALA A 89 14.26 -12.40 -20.46
CA ALA A 89 14.20 -13.20 -21.67
C ALA A 89 15.47 -14.07 -21.68
N LYS A 90 15.29 -15.39 -21.68
CA LYS A 90 16.30 -16.24 -22.29
C LYS A 90 16.39 -15.72 -23.72
N GLU A 91 17.49 -15.03 -24.04
CA GLU A 91 17.90 -14.92 -25.42
C GLU A 91 17.72 -16.29 -26.04
N SER A 92 17.01 -16.33 -27.16
CA SER A 92 16.74 -17.54 -27.91
C SER A 92 18.06 -18.05 -28.48
N GLU A 93 18.88 -18.68 -27.64
CA GLU A 93 19.90 -19.59 -28.12
C GLU A 93 19.16 -20.78 -28.71
N ASN A 94 19.19 -20.82 -30.05
CA ASN A 94 18.96 -21.98 -30.86
C ASN A 94 19.50 -23.25 -30.17
N GLY A 95 18.78 -24.35 -30.37
CA GLY A 95 19.02 -25.62 -29.74
C GLY A 95 20.49 -26.05 -29.76
N ILE A 96 20.81 -26.86 -28.74
CA ILE A 96 22.09 -27.54 -28.46
C ILE A 96 22.99 -26.78 -27.48
N LYS A 97 22.71 -26.92 -26.18
CA LYS A 97 23.70 -27.12 -25.10
C LYS A 97 23.00 -27.49 -23.78
N ARG A 98 22.54 -28.74 -23.70
CA ARG A 98 21.97 -29.35 -22.49
C ARG A 98 23.04 -29.99 -21.60
N LEU A 99 24.23 -29.39 -21.46
CA LEU A 99 25.35 -30.06 -20.77
C LEU A 99 26.35 -29.15 -20.04
N LEU A 100 25.90 -28.09 -19.37
CA LEU A 100 26.73 -27.32 -18.42
C LEU A 100 25.94 -27.02 -17.13
N PHE A 101 25.97 -27.97 -16.20
CA PHE A 101 25.20 -27.94 -14.94
C PHE A 101 25.81 -27.09 -13.81
N HIS A 102 26.77 -26.19 -14.09
CA HIS A 102 27.38 -25.35 -13.04
C HIS A 102 27.16 -23.83 -13.16
N GLN A 103 26.75 -23.31 -14.32
CA GLN A 103 26.44 -21.88 -14.48
C GLN A 103 24.95 -21.52 -14.21
N SER A 104 24.03 -22.48 -14.20
CA SER A 104 22.60 -22.21 -13.94
C SER A 104 22.31 -21.91 -12.47
N PHE A 105 23.02 -22.56 -11.54
CA PHE A 105 22.75 -22.40 -10.09
C PHE A 105 23.07 -21.00 -9.58
N HIS A 106 24.16 -20.36 -10.04
CA HIS A 106 24.49 -18.99 -9.66
C HIS A 106 23.52 -17.95 -10.26
N LYS A 107 23.01 -18.20 -11.46
CA LYS A 107 22.05 -17.31 -12.14
C LYS A 107 20.67 -17.39 -11.48
N ASP A 108 20.22 -18.59 -11.11
CA ASP A 108 18.95 -18.79 -10.38
C ASP A 108 19.00 -18.22 -8.96
N SER A 109 20.14 -18.31 -8.27
CA SER A 109 20.30 -17.71 -6.94
C SER A 109 20.31 -16.18 -6.98
N GLN A 110 20.96 -15.59 -7.99
CA GLN A 110 20.95 -14.13 -8.19
C GLN A 110 19.54 -13.64 -8.53
N ILE A 111 18.84 -14.25 -9.51
CA ILE A 111 17.47 -13.86 -9.87
C ILE A 111 16.52 -13.92 -8.66
N LYS A 112 16.66 -14.94 -7.82
CA LYS A 112 15.86 -15.07 -6.59
C LYS A 112 16.18 -13.95 -5.60
N MET A 113 17.46 -13.66 -5.36
CA MET A 113 17.90 -12.57 -4.48
C MET A 113 17.38 -11.20 -4.95
N ASN A 114 17.40 -10.96 -6.27
CA ASN A 114 16.96 -9.68 -6.86
C ASN A 114 15.47 -9.45 -6.66
N GLY A 115 14.69 -10.50 -6.85
CA GLY A 115 13.25 -10.42 -6.65
C GLY A 115 12.87 -10.15 -5.20
N GLU A 116 13.63 -10.71 -4.25
CA GLU A 116 13.44 -10.45 -2.82
C GLU A 116 13.72 -8.97 -2.46
N VAL A 117 14.78 -8.37 -3.01
CA VAL A 117 15.05 -6.93 -2.86
C VAL A 117 13.93 -6.09 -3.48
N ASN A 118 13.49 -6.42 -4.69
CA ASN A 118 12.39 -5.73 -5.38
C ASN A 118 11.10 -5.77 -4.54
N PHE A 119 10.80 -6.91 -3.93
CA PHE A 119 9.66 -7.05 -3.04
C PHE A 119 9.77 -6.11 -1.84
N VAL A 120 10.93 -6.01 -1.19
CA VAL A 120 11.14 -5.13 -0.03
C VAL A 120 10.91 -3.66 -0.40
N LEU A 121 11.46 -3.21 -1.54
CA LEU A 121 11.31 -1.82 -1.98
C LEU A 121 9.85 -1.49 -2.33
N VAL A 122 9.17 -2.37 -3.06
CA VAL A 122 7.74 -2.19 -3.37
C VAL A 122 6.87 -2.26 -2.11
N TRP A 123 7.17 -3.19 -1.20
CA TRP A 123 6.47 -3.30 0.08
C TRP A 123 6.58 -2.01 0.88
N ASN A 124 7.79 -1.48 1.06
CA ASN A 124 8.02 -0.24 1.78
C ASN A 124 7.32 0.96 1.12
N GLN A 125 7.27 1.02 -0.22
CA GLN A 125 6.54 2.06 -0.92
C GLN A 125 5.03 1.98 -0.68
N ILE A 126 4.46 0.78 -0.59
CA ILE A 126 3.05 0.59 -0.21
C ILE A 126 2.81 1.09 1.22
N ILE A 127 3.68 0.73 2.17
CA ILE A 127 3.55 1.19 3.56
C ILE A 127 3.69 2.72 3.67
N TYR A 128 4.62 3.32 2.93
CA TYR A 128 4.77 4.76 2.85
C TYR A 128 3.49 5.43 2.31
N SER A 129 2.89 4.88 1.24
CA SER A 129 1.63 5.41 0.72
C SER A 129 0.48 5.36 1.76
N PHE A 130 0.42 4.32 2.59
CA PHE A 130 -0.57 4.26 3.67
C PHE A 130 -0.35 5.34 4.72
N ARG A 131 0.92 5.69 4.98
CA ARG A 131 1.27 6.75 5.92
C ARG A 131 0.91 8.13 5.37
N GLU A 132 1.23 8.39 4.11
CA GLU A 132 0.88 9.64 3.41
C GLU A 132 -0.64 9.84 3.28
N GLU A 133 -1.39 8.75 3.16
CA GLU A 133 -2.85 8.78 3.17
C GLU A 133 -3.47 8.87 4.58
N ASP A 134 -2.64 8.92 5.63
CA ASP A 134 -3.04 8.95 7.05
C ASP A 134 -3.82 7.70 7.51
N LEU A 135 -3.63 6.57 6.83
CA LEU A 135 -4.28 5.29 7.22
C LEU A 135 -3.56 4.58 8.36
N ILE A 136 -2.27 4.88 8.57
CA ILE A 136 -1.44 4.30 9.63
C ILE A 136 -0.67 5.39 10.36
N SER A 137 -0.35 5.15 11.63
CA SER A 137 0.51 6.03 12.46
C SER A 137 2.00 5.86 12.14
N ASN A 138 2.86 6.76 12.63
CA ASN A 138 4.33 6.62 12.51
C ASN A 138 4.79 5.29 13.14
N ARG A 139 4.25 4.96 14.31
CA ARG A 139 4.53 3.68 14.98
C ARG A 139 4.11 2.48 14.13
N GLU A 140 2.92 2.51 13.52
CA GLU A 140 2.48 1.39 12.68
C GLU A 140 3.31 1.27 11.40
N MET A 141 3.73 2.39 10.83
CA MET A 141 4.66 2.41 9.70
C MET A 141 5.98 1.71 10.05
N ASP A 142 6.60 2.03 11.19
CA ASP A 142 7.87 1.41 11.62
C ASP A 142 7.73 -0.10 11.88
N LEU A 143 6.58 -0.53 12.40
CA LEU A 143 6.28 -1.95 12.60
C LEU A 143 6.10 -2.73 11.29
N MET A 144 5.62 -2.06 10.23
CA MET A 144 5.29 -2.68 8.95
C MET A 144 6.40 -2.58 7.91
N LYS A 145 7.30 -1.59 8.02
CA LYS A 145 8.46 -1.44 7.13
C LYS A 145 9.46 -2.60 7.29
N MET A 146 10.11 -2.92 6.18
CA MET A 146 11.23 -3.86 6.12
C MET A 146 12.54 -3.07 6.03
N PRO A 147 13.58 -3.42 6.80
CA PRO A 147 14.83 -2.68 6.77
C PRO A 147 15.55 -2.88 5.42
N VAL A 148 16.05 -1.77 4.87
CA VAL A 148 16.89 -1.77 3.66
C VAL A 148 18.34 -1.59 4.12
N SER A 149 19.05 -2.70 4.34
CA SER A 149 20.44 -2.70 4.83
C SER A 149 21.39 -3.31 3.79
N SER A 150 22.70 -3.12 3.98
CA SER A 150 23.74 -3.84 3.22
C SER A 150 23.54 -5.36 3.25
N GLU A 151 23.01 -5.89 4.36
CA GLU A 151 22.70 -7.32 4.54
C GLU A 151 21.55 -7.81 3.64
N LEU A 152 20.61 -6.93 3.26
CA LEU A 152 19.55 -7.29 2.31
C LEU A 152 20.18 -7.74 0.98
N PHE A 153 21.24 -7.06 0.55
CA PHE A 153 22.01 -7.41 -0.66
C PHE A 153 22.89 -8.66 -0.46
N SER A 154 23.03 -9.15 0.76
CA SER A 154 23.66 -10.44 1.07
C SER A 154 22.66 -11.61 1.12
N GLY A 155 21.37 -11.36 0.85
CA GLY A 155 20.31 -12.36 0.79
C GLY A 155 19.65 -12.69 2.14
N ARG A 156 19.88 -11.87 3.18
CA ARG A 156 19.18 -12.00 4.48
C ARG A 156 18.00 -11.05 4.55
N ILE A 157 16.79 -11.57 4.36
CA ILE A 157 15.55 -10.81 4.55
C ILE A 157 15.21 -10.74 6.04
N ARG A 158 15.03 -9.52 6.56
CA ARG A 158 14.44 -9.28 7.88
C ARG A 158 12.96 -8.94 7.72
N TRP A 159 12.08 -9.69 8.38
CA TRP A 159 10.63 -9.53 8.26
C TRP A 159 10.11 -8.29 9.02
N PRO A 160 8.96 -7.72 8.63
CA PRO A 160 8.29 -6.68 9.42
C PRO A 160 8.05 -7.09 10.87
N VAL A 161 8.24 -6.16 11.81
CA VAL A 161 8.15 -6.45 13.25
C VAL A 161 6.74 -6.90 13.65
N PHE A 162 5.70 -6.39 13.00
CA PHE A 162 4.31 -6.79 13.29
C PHE A 162 4.00 -8.27 13.01
N LEU A 163 4.82 -8.96 12.20
CA LEU A 163 4.72 -10.40 11.98
C LEU A 163 5.44 -11.21 13.05
N LEU A 164 6.38 -10.58 13.75
CA LEU A 164 7.22 -11.17 14.80
C LEU A 164 6.63 -10.94 16.20
N ALA A 165 5.37 -10.47 16.27
CA ALA A 165 4.67 -10.25 17.53
C ALA A 165 4.67 -11.50 18.42
N ASN A 166 5.03 -11.35 19.70
CA ASN A 166 5.19 -12.41 20.70
C ASN A 166 6.23 -13.49 20.40
N GLN A 167 6.96 -13.40 19.29
CA GLN A 167 7.90 -14.46 18.91
C GLN A 167 9.07 -14.54 19.88
N LEU A 168 9.65 -13.38 20.24
CA LEU A 168 10.74 -13.32 21.21
C LEU A 168 10.29 -13.72 22.61
N SER A 169 9.15 -13.21 23.09
CA SER A 169 8.63 -13.55 24.43
C SER A 169 8.30 -15.04 24.55
N THR A 170 7.75 -15.64 23.49
CA THR A 170 7.50 -17.09 23.41
C THR A 170 8.81 -17.86 23.40
N ALA A 171 9.81 -17.43 22.63
CA ALA A 171 11.12 -18.07 22.62
C ALA A 171 11.82 -17.98 23.98
N LEU A 172 11.69 -16.83 24.67
CA LEU A 172 12.22 -16.60 26.00
C LEU A 172 11.57 -17.53 27.03
N SER A 173 10.24 -17.61 27.07
CA SER A 173 9.51 -18.55 27.94
C SER A 173 9.84 -20.01 27.62
N ILE A 174 9.94 -20.36 26.34
CA ILE A 174 10.36 -21.70 25.93
C ILE A 174 11.74 -22.02 26.49
N ALA A 175 12.68 -21.07 26.44
CA ALA A 175 14.06 -21.26 26.88
C ALA A 175 14.21 -21.30 28.41
N THR A 176 13.46 -20.47 29.14
CA THR A 176 13.49 -20.46 30.62
C THR A 176 12.93 -21.74 31.22
N ASP A 177 11.88 -22.29 30.61
CA ASP A 177 11.19 -23.48 31.10
C ASP A 177 11.77 -24.78 30.49
N PHE A 178 12.82 -24.66 29.66
CA PHE A 178 13.40 -25.79 28.96
C PHE A 178 14.29 -26.62 29.89
N VAL A 179 14.04 -27.93 29.92
CA VAL A 179 14.92 -28.91 30.56
C VAL A 179 15.32 -29.93 29.50
N GLY A 180 16.62 -30.03 29.22
CA GLY A 180 17.13 -30.96 28.22
C GLY A 180 18.47 -30.52 27.64
N LYS A 181 18.77 -31.00 26.42
CA LYS A 181 20.00 -30.66 25.68
C LYS A 181 19.78 -29.51 24.70
N ASP A 182 20.82 -28.73 24.43
CA ASP A 182 20.84 -27.62 23.47
C ASP A 182 20.22 -27.94 22.12
N ALA A 183 20.58 -29.10 21.54
CA ALA A 183 20.07 -29.51 20.24
C ALA A 183 18.53 -29.63 20.20
N GLN A 184 17.90 -29.97 21.32
CA GLN A 184 16.45 -30.06 21.43
C GLN A 184 15.81 -28.68 21.60
N LEU A 185 16.43 -27.78 22.38
CA LEU A 185 16.00 -26.39 22.49
C LEU A 185 16.05 -25.70 21.13
N LEU A 186 17.17 -25.83 20.42
CA LEU A 186 17.35 -25.25 19.09
C LEU A 186 16.34 -25.80 18.08
N ARG A 187 16.02 -27.11 18.13
CA ARG A 187 14.95 -27.69 17.30
C ARG A 187 13.57 -27.13 17.64
N LYS A 188 13.28 -26.88 18.92
CA LYS A 188 12.01 -26.31 19.37
C LYS A 188 11.85 -24.87 18.91
N ILE A 189 12.91 -24.05 19.01
CA ILE A 189 12.94 -22.68 18.51
C ILE A 189 12.86 -22.67 16.97
N LYS A 190 13.62 -23.51 16.27
CA LYS A 190 13.61 -23.60 14.80
C LYS A 190 12.31 -24.15 14.21
N LYS A 191 11.41 -24.72 15.03
CA LYS A 191 10.10 -25.17 14.56
C LYS A 191 9.26 -23.99 14.07
N ASP A 192 9.36 -22.84 14.73
CA ASP A 192 8.83 -21.58 14.23
C ASP A 192 9.97 -20.78 13.56
N LYS A 193 9.91 -20.68 12.24
CA LYS A 193 10.92 -19.98 11.47
C LYS A 193 10.94 -18.48 11.78
N CYS A 194 9.78 -17.86 12.02
CA CYS A 194 9.69 -16.46 12.46
C CYS A 194 10.29 -16.29 13.85
N GLY A 195 10.03 -17.24 14.75
CA GLY A 195 10.63 -17.29 16.08
C GLY A 195 12.16 -17.30 16.05
N TYR A 196 12.73 -18.19 15.25
CA TYR A 196 14.18 -18.29 15.10
C TYR A 196 14.81 -17.02 14.48
N LEU A 197 14.16 -16.44 13.45
CA LEU A 197 14.63 -15.20 12.83
C LEU A 197 14.58 -14.02 13.81
N ALA A 198 13.52 -13.89 14.61
CA ALA A 198 13.39 -12.83 15.61
C ALA A 198 14.50 -12.93 16.67
N VAL A 199 14.77 -14.13 17.20
CA VAL A 199 15.84 -14.34 18.19
C VAL A 199 17.21 -13.99 17.61
N THR A 200 17.49 -14.43 16.38
CA THR A 200 18.76 -14.16 15.70
C THR A 200 18.94 -12.66 15.45
N GLU A 201 17.88 -11.98 14.97
CA GLU A 201 17.91 -10.54 14.73
C GLU A 201 18.10 -9.74 16.03
N CYS A 202 17.45 -10.14 17.13
CA CYS A 202 17.64 -9.51 18.44
C CYS A 202 19.08 -9.61 18.93
N TYR A 203 19.69 -10.78 18.81
CA TYR A 203 21.08 -10.99 19.22
C TYR A 203 22.06 -10.17 18.37
N GLU A 204 21.91 -10.19 17.04
CA GLU A 204 22.73 -9.39 16.12
C GLU A 204 22.56 -7.88 16.36
N SER A 205 21.32 -7.43 16.63
CA SER A 205 21.03 -6.01 16.93
C SER A 205 21.63 -5.56 18.26
N LEU A 206 21.55 -6.40 19.30
CA LEU A 206 22.18 -6.13 20.59
C LEU A 206 23.70 -5.98 20.43
N LYS A 207 24.35 -6.92 19.75
CA LYS A 207 25.80 -6.89 19.49
C LYS A 207 26.20 -5.60 18.77
N TYR A 208 25.46 -5.24 17.71
CA TYR A 208 25.73 -4.03 16.92
C TYR A 208 25.56 -2.74 17.73
N ILE A 209 24.49 -2.62 18.53
CA ILE A 209 24.24 -1.42 19.33
C ILE A 209 25.28 -1.26 20.44
N ILE A 210 25.65 -2.35 21.11
CA ILE A 210 26.68 -2.32 22.17
C ILE A 210 28.05 -1.98 21.60
N ASP A 211 28.43 -2.50 20.42
CA ASP A 211 29.71 -2.19 19.76
C ASP A 211 29.86 -0.70 19.42
N ILE A 212 28.75 -0.04 19.04
CA ILE A 212 28.70 1.40 18.78
C ILE A 212 28.65 2.21 20.08
N LEU A 213 27.89 1.75 21.07
CA LEU A 213 27.70 2.43 22.35
C LEU A 213 28.99 2.45 23.17
N VAL A 214 29.73 1.34 23.22
CA VAL A 214 30.93 1.21 24.05
C VAL A 214 32.15 1.65 23.23
N VAL A 215 32.87 2.68 23.70
CA VAL A 215 34.05 3.25 23.04
C VAL A 215 35.35 2.89 23.76
N GLY A 216 35.31 2.76 25.09
CA GLY A 216 36.49 2.48 25.90
C GLY A 216 37.18 1.17 25.50
N ASP A 217 38.51 1.20 25.35
CA ASP A 217 39.28 0.04 24.85
C ASP A 217 39.18 -1.18 25.78
N MET A 218 39.17 -0.94 27.09
CA MET A 218 39.03 -2.01 28.09
C MET A 218 37.64 -2.60 28.09
N GLU A 219 36.63 -1.74 28.10
CA GLU A 219 35.22 -2.12 28.04
C GLU A 219 34.91 -2.90 26.76
N ARG A 220 35.43 -2.45 25.61
CA ARG A 220 35.28 -3.16 24.32
C ARG A 220 35.87 -4.56 24.35
N ARG A 221 37.06 -4.72 24.93
CA ARG A 221 37.69 -6.06 25.07
C ARG A 221 36.83 -6.97 25.94
N VAL A 222 36.39 -6.48 27.10
CA VAL A 222 35.58 -7.27 28.03
C VAL A 222 34.25 -7.68 27.38
N VAL A 223 33.55 -6.74 26.76
CA VAL A 223 32.29 -6.99 26.03
C VAL A 223 32.51 -7.99 24.89
N SER A 224 33.58 -7.84 24.11
CA SER A 224 33.93 -8.77 23.03
C SER A 224 34.19 -10.18 23.55
N CYS A 225 34.88 -10.32 24.69
CA CYS A 225 35.09 -11.61 25.34
C CYS A 225 33.78 -12.27 25.78
N ILE A 226 32.84 -11.50 26.35
CA ILE A 226 31.51 -12.01 26.73
C ILE A 226 30.78 -12.57 25.50
N PHE A 227 30.72 -11.79 24.40
CA PHE A 227 30.07 -12.26 23.17
C PHE A 227 30.77 -13.51 22.59
N ASN A 228 32.11 -13.53 22.58
CA ASN A 228 32.88 -14.69 22.09
C ASN A 228 32.63 -15.95 22.92
N GLU A 229 32.53 -15.84 24.24
CA GLU A 229 32.25 -16.99 25.12
C GLU A 229 30.84 -17.53 24.87
N ILE A 230 29.85 -16.64 24.71
CA ILE A 230 28.47 -17.03 24.34
C ILE A 230 28.46 -17.71 22.97
N GLU A 231 29.16 -17.17 21.97
CA GLU A 231 29.24 -17.76 20.62
C GLU A 231 29.96 -19.12 20.62
N GLU A 232 31.05 -19.28 21.38
CA GLU A 232 31.76 -20.55 21.55
C GLU A 232 30.88 -21.60 22.25
N SER A 233 30.13 -21.21 23.28
CA SER A 233 29.19 -22.08 23.97
C SER A 233 28.09 -22.59 23.03
N ILE A 234 27.54 -21.71 22.18
CA ILE A 234 26.59 -22.10 21.13
C ILE A 234 27.24 -23.07 20.13
N ARG A 235 28.50 -22.83 19.73
CA ARG A 235 29.23 -23.69 18.78
C ARG A 235 29.52 -25.08 19.37
N ARG A 236 29.87 -25.14 20.65
CA ARG A 236 30.16 -26.39 21.40
C ARG A 236 28.91 -27.13 21.83
N SER A 237 27.73 -26.52 21.69
CA SER A 237 26.46 -27.07 22.19
C SER A 237 26.46 -27.29 23.71
N THR A 238 27.05 -26.33 24.44
CA THR A 238 27.12 -26.27 25.91
C THR A 238 26.38 -25.04 26.47
N PHE A 239 25.51 -24.40 25.69
CA PHE A 239 24.76 -23.18 26.04
C PHE A 239 23.96 -23.33 27.33
N LEU A 240 23.25 -24.45 27.52
CA LEU A 240 22.50 -24.70 28.77
C LEU A 240 23.39 -25.12 29.95
N GLU A 241 24.63 -25.54 29.68
CA GLU A 241 25.62 -25.92 30.69
C GLU A 241 26.43 -24.71 31.18
N ASP A 242 26.68 -23.75 30.29
CA ASP A 242 27.51 -22.56 30.56
C ASP A 242 26.68 -21.34 31.01
N LEU A 243 25.39 -21.28 30.63
CA LEU A 243 24.52 -20.13 30.89
C LEU A 243 23.27 -20.52 31.68
N LYS A 244 23.00 -19.73 32.72
CA LYS A 244 21.80 -19.83 33.55
C LYS A 244 20.65 -19.02 32.92
N ILE A 245 19.88 -19.67 32.06
CA ILE A 245 18.81 -19.03 31.26
C ILE A 245 17.73 -18.36 32.10
N SER A 246 17.55 -18.74 33.37
CA SER A 246 16.62 -18.06 34.28
C SER A 246 16.95 -16.58 34.52
N ALA A 247 18.19 -16.13 34.26
CA ALA A 247 18.59 -14.73 34.35
C ALA A 247 18.27 -13.92 33.09
N LEU A 248 17.99 -14.58 31.95
CA LEU A 248 17.78 -13.93 30.67
C LEU A 248 16.59 -12.95 30.63
N PRO A 249 15.46 -13.20 31.33
CA PRO A 249 14.37 -12.21 31.44
C PRO A 249 14.80 -10.89 32.10
N ARG A 250 15.70 -10.92 33.08
CA ARG A 250 16.22 -9.70 33.72
C ARG A 250 17.11 -8.90 32.77
N VAL A 251 17.92 -9.59 31.97
CA VAL A 251 18.71 -8.95 30.90
C VAL A 251 17.78 -8.31 29.88
N HIS A 252 16.71 -9.01 29.48
CA HIS A 252 15.71 -8.50 28.54
C HIS A 252 15.04 -7.20 29.05
N GLU A 253 14.63 -7.15 30.32
CA GLU A 253 14.05 -5.94 30.94
C GLU A 253 15.03 -4.77 30.93
N LYS A 254 16.29 -5.00 31.34
CA LYS A 254 17.33 -3.95 31.35
C LYS A 254 17.73 -3.49 29.94
N CYS A 255 17.71 -4.37 28.95
CA CYS A 255 17.90 -3.98 27.55
C CYS A 255 16.78 -3.05 27.05
N ILE A 256 15.53 -3.25 27.48
CA ILE A 256 14.43 -2.33 27.13
C ILE A 256 14.69 -0.95 27.74
N GLU A 257 15.03 -0.90 29.04
CA GLU A 257 15.36 0.35 29.74
C GLU A 257 16.49 1.12 29.03
N LEU A 258 17.57 0.41 28.64
CA LEU A 258 18.67 1.01 27.89
C LEU A 258 18.20 1.62 26.56
N LEU A 259 17.42 0.87 25.77
CA LEU A 259 16.97 1.32 24.46
C LEU A 259 15.99 2.49 24.53
N GLU A 260 15.14 2.55 25.56
CA GLU A 260 14.26 3.71 25.79
C GLU A 260 15.09 4.98 26.02
N LEU A 261 16.13 4.91 26.85
CA LEU A 261 17.06 6.03 27.07
C LEU A 261 17.83 6.42 25.81
N LEU A 262 18.24 5.44 24.98
CA LEU A 262 18.90 5.71 23.71
C LEU A 262 17.98 6.37 22.68
N VAL A 263 16.68 6.05 22.69
CA VAL A 263 15.69 6.68 21.80
C VAL A 263 15.35 8.11 22.26
N GLU A 264 15.31 8.36 23.57
CA GLU A 264 15.09 9.71 24.12
C GLU A 264 16.27 10.66 23.82
N GLY A 265 17.50 10.16 23.88
CA GLY A 265 18.69 10.91 23.47
C GLY A 265 19.00 12.15 24.32
N ILE A 266 18.42 12.28 25.51
CA ILE A 266 18.60 13.43 26.41
C ILE A 266 19.99 13.35 27.07
N GLU A 267 20.86 14.33 26.86
CA GLU A 267 22.24 14.36 27.39
C GLU A 267 22.30 14.18 28.92
N ASP A 268 21.35 14.75 29.66
CA ASP A 268 21.25 14.67 31.12
C ASP A 268 21.10 13.22 31.64
N ASN A 269 20.64 12.30 30.78
CA ASN A 269 20.47 10.89 31.12
C ASN A 269 21.78 10.07 31.04
N TYR A 270 22.94 10.67 30.73
CA TYR A 270 24.21 9.94 30.60
C TYR A 270 24.53 9.09 31.83
N SER A 271 24.34 9.63 33.04
CA SER A 271 24.59 8.91 34.29
C SER A 271 23.66 7.70 34.46
N ILE A 272 22.41 7.82 34.03
CA ILE A 272 21.41 6.74 34.06
C ILE A 272 21.82 5.66 33.05
N VAL A 273 22.22 6.04 31.84
CA VAL A 273 22.71 5.10 30.81
C VAL A 273 23.91 4.29 31.33
N VAL A 274 24.87 4.94 31.99
CA VAL A 274 26.02 4.26 32.61
C VAL A 274 25.56 3.21 33.64
N LEU A 275 24.64 3.58 34.54
CA LEU A 275 24.11 2.66 35.55
C LEU A 275 23.39 1.47 34.91
N VAL A 276 22.57 1.69 33.89
CA VAL A 276 21.84 0.61 33.20
C VAL A 276 22.82 -0.33 32.48
N VAL A 277 23.88 0.19 31.84
CA VAL A 277 24.92 -0.64 31.21
C VAL A 277 25.67 -1.47 32.25
N GLN A 278 26.00 -0.87 33.40
CA GLN A 278 26.62 -1.59 34.52
C GLN A 278 25.70 -2.68 35.08
N ASP A 279 24.41 -2.41 35.26
CA ASP A 279 23.40 -3.39 35.68
C ASP A 279 23.32 -4.57 34.70
N ILE A 280 23.26 -4.28 33.38
CA ILE A 280 23.26 -5.33 32.35
C ILE A 280 24.52 -6.18 32.47
N PHE A 281 25.68 -5.54 32.60
CA PHE A 281 26.96 -6.23 32.71
C PHE A 281 27.00 -7.13 33.95
N GLU A 282 26.61 -6.62 35.12
CA GLU A 282 26.58 -7.38 36.36
C GLU A 282 25.64 -8.59 36.26
N ILE A 283 24.44 -8.41 35.71
CA ILE A 283 23.50 -9.52 35.50
C ILE A 283 24.10 -10.56 34.56
N VAL A 284 24.77 -10.13 33.48
CA VAL A 284 25.38 -11.06 32.53
C VAL A 284 26.54 -11.84 33.16
N THR A 285 27.42 -11.19 33.92
CA THR A 285 28.62 -11.84 34.48
C THR A 285 28.35 -12.64 35.75
N SER A 286 27.42 -12.18 36.59
CA SER A 286 27.15 -12.77 37.91
C SER A 286 25.99 -13.75 37.89
N ASP A 287 24.94 -13.45 37.13
CA ASP A 287 23.70 -14.23 37.16
C ASP A 287 23.49 -15.11 35.92
N LEU A 288 23.93 -14.67 34.73
CA LEU A 288 23.76 -15.40 33.48
C LEU A 288 24.93 -16.36 33.20
N MET A 289 26.18 -15.92 33.28
CA MET A 289 27.35 -16.76 33.00
C MET A 289 27.83 -17.50 34.24
N LEU A 290 27.81 -18.84 34.21
CA LEU A 290 28.24 -19.64 35.37
C LEU A 290 29.75 -19.51 35.68
N ASN A 291 30.56 -19.19 34.67
CA ASN A 291 31.99 -18.90 34.80
C ASN A 291 32.33 -17.40 34.59
N GLY A 292 31.34 -16.49 34.62
CA GLY A 292 31.54 -15.09 34.23
C GLY A 292 32.57 -14.34 35.08
N SER A 293 32.59 -14.58 36.39
CA SER A 293 33.58 -14.00 37.31
C SER A 293 35.03 -14.41 37.00
N ARG A 294 35.25 -15.62 36.47
CA ARG A 294 36.58 -16.09 36.04
C ARG A 294 37.02 -15.45 34.73
N VAL A 295 36.10 -15.21 33.80
CA VAL A 295 36.38 -14.53 32.53
C VAL A 295 36.81 -13.09 32.79
N VAL A 296 36.08 -12.37 33.65
CA VAL A 296 36.42 -10.99 34.04
C VAL A 296 37.72 -10.94 34.84
N ALA A 297 37.91 -11.84 35.81
CA ALA A 297 39.15 -11.88 36.62
C ALA A 297 40.40 -12.25 35.79
N SER A 298 40.29 -13.16 34.81
CA SER A 298 41.41 -13.54 33.94
C SER A 298 41.85 -12.42 33.01
N LEU A 299 40.93 -11.51 32.62
CA LEU A 299 41.23 -10.38 31.75
C LEU A 299 41.88 -9.22 32.52
N LEU A 300 41.40 -8.94 33.73
CA LEU A 300 42.04 -7.98 34.64
C LEU A 300 43.46 -8.43 35.01
N ALA A 301 43.66 -9.74 35.24
CA ALA A 301 44.96 -10.31 35.56
C ALA A 301 45.97 -10.34 34.38
N GLN A 302 45.50 -10.43 33.13
CA GLN A 302 46.38 -10.36 31.95
C GLN A 302 47.00 -8.97 31.76
N GLN A 303 46.41 -7.92 32.33
CA GLN A 303 46.87 -6.54 32.15
C GLN A 303 47.93 -6.12 33.19
N GLU A 304 47.90 -6.69 34.40
CA GLU A 304 48.98 -6.50 35.39
C GLU A 304 50.34 -6.99 34.85
N MET A 305 50.36 -7.90 33.86
CA MET A 305 51.59 -8.36 33.21
C MET A 305 52.06 -7.50 32.03
N GLU A 306 51.21 -6.69 31.40
CA GLU A 306 51.62 -5.78 30.31
C GLU A 306 51.97 -4.36 30.81
N ALA A 307 51.42 -3.92 31.95
CA ALA A 307 51.65 -2.60 32.53
C ALA A 307 52.77 -2.61 33.59
N THR A 308 53.96 -3.11 33.26
CA THR A 308 55.15 -2.91 34.10
C THR A 308 55.94 -1.68 33.63
N GLU A 309 55.40 -0.48 33.87
CA GLU A 309 56.15 0.78 34.09
C GLU A 309 55.18 1.97 34.11
N PHE A 310 54.72 2.36 35.31
CA PHE A 310 54.63 3.73 35.85
C PHE A 310 53.60 3.79 36.99
N PHE A 311 54.08 4.16 38.18
CA PHE A 311 53.26 4.35 39.38
C PHE A 311 52.20 5.44 39.18
N SER A 312 50.93 5.10 39.31
CA SER A 312 49.99 5.88 40.13
C SER A 312 48.82 5.00 40.56
N SER A 313 48.59 4.92 41.87
CA SER A 313 47.37 4.40 42.47
C SER A 313 46.21 5.33 42.13
N GLN A 314 45.67 5.22 40.91
CA GLN A 314 44.32 5.72 40.64
C GLN A 314 43.36 4.63 41.08
N ILE A 315 42.46 4.99 41.99
CA ILE A 315 41.28 4.20 42.33
C ILE A 315 40.65 3.80 40.99
N GLU A 316 40.73 2.53 40.61
CA GLU A 316 40.15 2.04 39.36
C GLU A 316 38.66 2.42 39.38
N ALA A 317 38.29 3.36 38.51
CA ALA A 317 36.91 3.73 38.37
C ALA A 317 36.14 2.46 37.96
N PRO A 318 34.95 2.19 38.53
CA PRO A 318 34.15 1.04 38.13
C PRO A 318 33.97 1.01 36.61
N LEU A 319 33.98 -0.18 36.01
CA LEU A 319 33.90 -0.38 34.55
C LEU A 319 32.75 0.48 33.97
N PHE A 320 32.96 1.13 32.82
CA PHE A 320 32.01 2.08 32.20
C PHE A 320 31.78 3.43 32.92
N ALA A 321 32.33 3.67 34.12
CA ALA A 321 32.08 4.91 34.88
C ALA A 321 32.90 6.12 34.39
N SER A 322 33.88 5.91 33.51
CA SER A 322 34.69 7.01 32.99
C SER A 322 33.91 7.84 31.96
N LYS A 323 34.21 9.16 31.91
CA LYS A 323 33.47 10.17 31.14
C LYS A 323 33.53 9.99 29.60
N HIS A 324 34.29 9.00 29.11
CA HIS A 324 34.48 8.72 27.68
C HIS A 324 34.32 7.23 27.32
N CYS A 325 33.78 6.40 28.22
CA CYS A 325 33.57 4.97 27.93
C CYS A 325 32.38 4.70 27.02
N LEU A 326 31.36 5.57 27.06
CA LEU A 326 30.12 5.41 26.30
C LEU A 326 29.93 6.57 25.31
N ASN A 327 29.48 6.22 24.10
CA ASN A 327 29.06 7.14 23.05
C ASN A 327 27.58 7.51 23.26
N PHE A 328 27.31 8.46 24.17
CA PHE A 328 25.97 8.96 24.44
C PHE A 328 25.97 10.49 24.61
N PRO A 329 25.05 11.22 23.96
CA PRO A 329 24.03 10.76 23.01
C PRO A 329 24.69 10.23 21.72
N MET A 330 24.09 9.20 21.11
CA MET A 330 24.61 8.66 19.85
C MET A 330 24.49 9.72 18.75
N GLN A 331 25.45 9.77 17.82
CA GLN A 331 25.34 10.67 16.66
C GLN A 331 24.04 10.35 15.89
N ASP A 332 23.18 11.36 15.77
CA ASP A 332 21.90 11.29 15.05
C ASP A 332 22.15 11.05 13.55
N THR A 333 22.34 9.78 13.20
CA THR A 333 22.14 9.32 11.82
C THR A 333 20.79 8.61 11.79
N ASP A 334 19.89 9.06 10.90
CA ASP A 334 18.54 8.50 10.76
C ASP A 334 18.55 6.96 10.69
N SER A 335 19.56 6.40 10.01
CA SER A 335 19.74 4.95 9.88
C SER A 335 20.05 4.23 11.20
N LEU A 336 20.80 4.85 12.12
CA LEU A 336 21.11 4.24 13.42
C LEU A 336 19.89 4.29 14.34
N MET A 337 19.20 5.42 14.39
CA MET A 337 18.00 5.58 15.20
C MET A 337 16.88 4.64 14.75
N ASP A 338 16.73 4.41 13.45
CA ASP A 338 15.80 3.42 12.91
C ASP A 338 16.11 1.99 13.37
N LYS A 339 17.40 1.62 13.45
CA LYS A 339 17.83 0.31 13.98
C LYS A 339 17.53 0.17 15.46
N ILE A 340 17.76 1.21 16.25
CA ILE A 340 17.49 1.23 17.70
C ILE A 340 15.98 1.11 17.95
N LYS A 341 15.16 1.93 17.27
CA LYS A 341 13.69 1.86 17.36
C LYS A 341 13.16 0.48 16.96
N ARG A 342 13.69 -0.09 15.86
CA ARG A 342 13.32 -1.44 15.43
C ARG A 342 13.67 -2.49 16.48
N PHE A 343 14.86 -2.41 17.09
CA PHE A 343 15.25 -3.35 18.14
C PHE A 343 14.37 -3.22 19.37
N LEU A 344 14.08 -1.99 19.82
CA LEU A 344 13.13 -1.73 20.89
C LEU A 344 11.76 -2.34 20.59
N PHE A 345 11.26 -2.21 19.35
CA PHE A 345 10.01 -2.86 18.96
C PHE A 345 10.10 -4.39 19.01
N LEU A 346 11.18 -5.01 18.52
CA LEU A 346 11.36 -6.47 18.62
C LEU A 346 11.30 -6.97 20.08
N LEU A 347 11.87 -6.21 21.02
CA LEU A 347 11.86 -6.56 22.45
C LEU A 347 10.50 -6.35 23.12
N THR A 348 9.76 -5.32 22.72
CA THR A 348 8.54 -4.85 23.42
C THR A 348 7.23 -5.31 22.79
N ILE A 349 7.27 -5.89 21.58
CA ILE A 349 6.05 -6.15 20.82
C ILE A 349 5.22 -7.30 21.40
N LYS A 350 3.98 -6.97 21.75
CA LYS A 350 2.98 -7.86 22.38
C LYS A 350 1.76 -8.07 21.47
N ASP A 351 0.75 -8.77 21.97
CA ASP A 351 -0.51 -9.11 21.27
C ASP A 351 -1.18 -7.96 20.51
N LYS A 352 -1.10 -6.71 20.99
CA LYS A 352 -1.71 -5.54 20.33
C LYS A 352 -1.17 -5.29 18.92
N ALA A 353 0.02 -5.79 18.59
CA ALA A 353 0.56 -5.73 17.24
C ALA A 353 -0.12 -6.69 16.26
N LEU A 354 -0.85 -7.69 16.78
CA LEU A 354 -1.65 -8.58 15.94
C LEU A 354 -2.81 -7.85 15.26
N ASP A 355 -3.14 -6.65 15.71
CA ASP A 355 -4.13 -5.78 15.09
C ASP A 355 -3.53 -4.73 14.14
N VAL A 356 -2.22 -4.73 13.87
CA VAL A 356 -1.59 -3.76 12.96
C VAL A 356 -1.72 -4.20 11.50
N PRO A 357 -2.18 -3.32 10.57
CA PRO A 357 -2.62 -1.94 10.81
C PRO A 357 -4.03 -1.90 11.43
N LYS A 358 -4.33 -0.96 12.32
CA LYS A 358 -5.65 -0.86 12.99
C LYS A 358 -6.75 -0.41 12.05
N ASN A 359 -6.45 0.52 11.15
CA ASN A 359 -7.42 1.08 10.21
C ASN A 359 -7.99 0.00 9.27
N LEU A 360 -9.32 -0.07 9.19
CA LEU A 360 -10.01 -1.11 8.41
C LEU A 360 -9.76 -0.99 6.91
N LYS A 361 -9.58 0.23 6.39
CA LYS A 361 -9.29 0.48 4.97
C LYS A 361 -7.88 -0.03 4.62
N ALA A 362 -6.88 0.23 5.46
CA ALA A 362 -5.53 -0.30 5.30
C ALA A 362 -5.50 -1.84 5.36
N ARG A 363 -6.18 -2.45 6.34
CA ARG A 363 -6.31 -3.93 6.45
C ARG A 363 -6.89 -4.54 5.18
N ARG A 364 -7.97 -3.97 4.66
CA ARG A 364 -8.63 -4.44 3.43
C ARG A 364 -7.71 -4.32 2.22
N ARG A 365 -7.08 -3.15 2.04
CA ARG A 365 -6.15 -2.85 0.93
C ARG A 365 -4.99 -3.84 0.88
N ILE A 366 -4.28 -4.01 2.00
CA ILE A 366 -3.12 -4.91 2.07
C ILE A 366 -3.49 -6.39 1.92
N THR A 367 -4.65 -6.79 2.46
CA THR A 367 -5.17 -8.17 2.32
C THR A 367 -5.60 -8.45 0.88
N PHE A 368 -6.17 -7.44 0.20
CA PHE A 368 -6.55 -7.55 -1.21
C PHE A 368 -5.31 -7.64 -2.10
N PHE A 369 -4.30 -6.81 -1.87
CA PHE A 369 -3.00 -6.90 -2.53
C PHE A 369 -2.40 -8.30 -2.36
N ALA A 370 -2.31 -8.79 -1.12
CA ALA A 370 -1.84 -10.13 -0.82
C ALA A 370 -2.60 -11.21 -1.60
N THR A 371 -3.94 -11.17 -1.58
CA THR A 371 -4.78 -12.14 -2.31
C THR A 371 -4.48 -12.14 -3.80
N SER A 372 -4.40 -10.96 -4.40
CA SER A 372 -4.23 -10.81 -5.84
C SER A 372 -2.88 -11.36 -6.35
N LEU A 373 -1.82 -11.36 -5.54
CA LEU A 373 -0.53 -11.96 -5.92
C LEU A 373 -0.64 -13.48 -6.17
N PHE A 374 -1.62 -14.15 -5.54
CA PHE A 374 -1.88 -15.58 -5.73
C PHE A 374 -2.90 -15.86 -6.83
N MET A 375 -3.58 -14.84 -7.34
CA MET A 375 -4.48 -14.98 -8.48
C MET A 375 -3.70 -15.26 -9.76
N ASP A 376 -4.39 -15.79 -10.77
CA ASP A 376 -3.80 -15.91 -12.09
C ASP A 376 -3.80 -14.56 -12.81
N MET A 377 -2.63 -14.15 -13.29
CA MET A 377 -2.43 -12.93 -14.06
C MET A 377 -1.25 -13.09 -15.01
N PRO A 378 -1.17 -12.29 -16.08
CA PRO A 378 -0.04 -12.31 -17.00
C PRO A 378 1.27 -11.99 -16.31
N SER A 379 2.37 -12.47 -16.89
CA SER A 379 3.71 -12.06 -16.48
C SER A 379 3.93 -10.59 -16.80
N ALA A 380 4.55 -9.86 -15.88
CA ALA A 380 4.91 -8.47 -16.09
C ALA A 380 6.01 -8.34 -17.17
N PRO A 381 5.85 -7.46 -18.17
CA PRO A 381 6.97 -7.05 -19.03
C PRO A 381 7.86 -6.03 -18.29
N ASN A 382 9.09 -5.85 -18.77
CA ASN A 382 9.88 -4.67 -18.40
C ASN A 382 9.11 -3.40 -18.75
N VAL A 383 9.24 -2.33 -17.95
CA VAL A 383 8.54 -1.05 -18.18
C VAL A 383 8.79 -0.54 -19.60
N ARG A 384 10.01 -0.64 -20.11
CA ARG A 384 10.32 -0.26 -21.50
C ARG A 384 9.41 -0.94 -22.54
N ASN A 385 9.05 -2.21 -22.30
CA ASN A 385 8.28 -3.06 -23.22
C ASN A 385 6.78 -3.09 -22.90
N MET A 386 6.32 -2.45 -21.83
CA MET A 386 4.88 -2.39 -21.52
C MET A 386 4.14 -1.50 -22.52
N LEU A 387 2.85 -1.77 -22.72
CA LEU A 387 1.95 -0.87 -23.44
C LEU A 387 1.84 0.46 -22.68
N SER A 388 1.85 1.56 -23.41
CA SER A 388 1.52 2.87 -22.85
C SER A 388 0.00 3.00 -22.72
N PHE A 389 -0.45 3.79 -21.76
CA PHE A 389 -1.87 4.02 -21.57
C PHE A 389 -2.16 5.43 -21.09
N SER A 390 -3.41 5.85 -21.30
CA SER A 390 -3.93 7.10 -20.76
C SER A 390 -5.10 6.86 -19.84
N ILE A 391 -5.30 7.78 -18.90
CA ILE A 391 -6.55 7.91 -18.16
C ILE A 391 -7.30 9.11 -18.71
N LEU A 392 -8.62 8.96 -18.88
CA LEU A 392 -9.53 10.04 -19.22
C LEU A 392 -10.58 10.18 -18.13
N THR A 393 -10.64 11.36 -17.52
CA THR A 393 -11.61 11.69 -16.47
C THR A 393 -12.44 12.90 -16.90
N PRO A 394 -13.76 12.76 -17.14
CA PRO A 394 -14.61 13.91 -17.39
C PRO A 394 -14.84 14.69 -16.10
N HIS A 395 -14.69 16.01 -16.17
CA HIS A 395 -14.93 16.98 -15.10
C HIS A 395 -15.82 18.12 -15.61
N TYR A 396 -16.83 18.48 -14.84
CA TYR A 396 -17.66 19.63 -15.18
C TYR A 396 -17.65 20.69 -14.08
N LYS A 397 -18.50 20.56 -13.07
CA LYS A 397 -18.66 21.55 -11.99
C LYS A 397 -18.54 20.94 -10.60
N GLU A 398 -18.04 19.70 -10.53
CA GLU A 398 -17.75 19.07 -9.25
C GLU A 398 -16.69 19.89 -8.49
N GLU A 399 -16.61 19.71 -7.17
CA GLU A 399 -15.59 20.42 -6.39
C GLU A 399 -14.19 19.88 -6.70
N VAL A 400 -13.25 20.79 -6.95
CA VAL A 400 -11.85 20.42 -7.19
C VAL A 400 -11.16 20.11 -5.87
N LYS A 401 -11.30 21.03 -4.91
CA LYS A 401 -10.78 21.01 -3.55
C LYS A 401 -11.76 21.81 -2.70
N PHE A 402 -12.07 21.37 -1.49
CA PHE A 402 -12.98 22.12 -0.62
C PHE A 402 -12.40 23.51 -0.30
N SER A 403 -13.26 24.53 -0.38
CA SER A 403 -12.89 25.88 0.04
C SER A 403 -12.87 25.98 1.57
N SER A 404 -12.06 26.89 2.13
CA SER A 404 -12.06 27.15 3.59
C SER A 404 -13.46 27.53 4.08
N LYS A 405 -14.22 28.28 3.27
CA LYS A 405 -15.60 28.67 3.58
C LYS A 405 -16.52 27.45 3.69
N GLU A 406 -16.47 26.51 2.76
CA GLU A 406 -17.27 25.27 2.83
C GLU A 406 -16.88 24.41 4.02
N LEU A 407 -15.57 24.27 4.24
CA LEU A 407 -15.00 23.41 5.28
C LEU A 407 -15.55 23.76 6.66
N HIS A 408 -15.68 25.07 6.94
CA HIS A 408 -16.15 25.61 8.21
C HIS A 408 -17.63 26.03 8.20
N SER A 409 -18.32 25.98 7.04
CA SER A 409 -19.72 26.39 6.96
C SER A 409 -20.63 25.43 7.72
N SER A 410 -21.40 25.95 8.67
CA SER A 410 -22.43 25.19 9.41
C SER A 410 -23.84 25.35 8.83
N LYS A 411 -23.99 25.85 7.59
CA LYS A 411 -25.29 26.15 6.98
C LYS A 411 -26.25 24.94 6.90
N GLN A 412 -25.73 23.72 6.98
CA GLN A 412 -26.51 22.46 6.99
C GLN A 412 -26.47 21.74 8.36
N GLY A 413 -26.15 22.47 9.43
CA GLY A 413 -26.10 21.98 10.81
C GLY A 413 -24.68 21.72 11.30
N VAL A 414 -23.94 20.86 10.60
CA VAL A 414 -22.57 20.44 10.99
C VAL A 414 -21.59 20.83 9.88
N SER A 415 -20.43 21.39 10.24
CA SER A 415 -19.39 21.71 9.26
C SER A 415 -18.76 20.45 8.67
N ILE A 416 -18.31 20.53 7.41
CA ILE A 416 -17.63 19.41 6.73
C ILE A 416 -16.41 18.96 7.54
N ASN A 417 -15.66 19.92 8.10
CA ASN A 417 -14.51 19.63 8.95
C ASN A 417 -14.89 18.76 10.16
N PHE A 418 -15.92 19.17 10.90
CA PHE A 418 -16.38 18.41 12.06
C PHE A 418 -16.89 17.02 11.67
N TYR A 419 -17.64 16.94 10.57
CA TYR A 419 -18.17 15.67 10.06
C TYR A 419 -17.04 14.69 9.68
N MET A 420 -16.01 15.15 8.96
CA MET A 420 -14.87 14.32 8.56
C MET A 420 -14.07 13.83 9.78
N LYS A 421 -13.81 14.71 10.76
CA LYS A 421 -13.13 14.33 12.02
C LYS A 421 -13.89 13.27 12.81
N LYS A 422 -15.24 13.28 12.75
CA LYS A 422 -16.07 12.30 13.46
C LYS A 422 -16.16 10.95 12.75
N ILE A 423 -16.11 10.91 11.42
CA ILE A 423 -16.18 9.66 10.66
C ILE A 423 -14.82 8.97 10.56
N TYR A 424 -13.74 9.74 10.51
CA TYR A 424 -12.37 9.24 10.38
C TYR A 424 -11.50 9.65 11.59
N PRO A 425 -11.86 9.27 12.83
CA PRO A 425 -11.14 9.71 14.02
C PRO A 425 -9.72 9.14 14.11
N ASP A 426 -9.51 7.92 13.61
CA ASP A 426 -8.20 7.28 13.52
C ASP A 426 -7.31 7.96 12.46
N GLU A 427 -7.87 8.25 11.28
CA GLU A 427 -7.12 8.94 10.23
C GLU A 427 -6.82 10.40 10.58
N TRP A 428 -7.71 11.08 11.31
CA TRP A 428 -7.45 12.43 11.83
C TRP A 428 -6.28 12.42 12.81
N LYS A 429 -6.22 11.43 13.71
CA LYS A 429 -5.11 11.28 14.64
C LYS A 429 -3.77 11.07 13.92
N ASN A 430 -3.75 10.21 12.90
CA ASN A 430 -2.55 9.94 12.10
C ASN A 430 -2.12 11.17 11.27
N PHE A 431 -3.09 11.94 10.79
CA PHE A 431 -2.85 13.22 10.12
C PHE A 431 -2.19 14.22 11.05
N SER A 432 -2.77 14.45 12.24
CA SER A 432 -2.20 15.35 13.24
C SER A 432 -0.79 14.94 13.64
N GLU A 433 -0.53 13.63 13.80
CA GLU A 433 0.82 13.10 14.02
C GLU A 433 1.79 13.40 12.86
N ARG A 434 1.30 13.42 11.60
CA ARG A 434 2.16 13.67 10.42
C ARG A 434 2.64 15.10 10.36
N ILE A 435 1.72 16.03 10.59
CA ILE A 435 1.98 17.46 10.46
C ILE A 435 2.54 18.08 11.75
N GLY A 436 2.64 17.30 12.84
CA GLY A 436 3.10 17.78 14.14
C GLY A 436 2.09 18.66 14.88
N MET A 437 0.80 18.51 14.58
CA MET A 437 -0.28 19.29 15.21
C MET A 437 -0.68 18.68 16.55
N ASP A 438 -0.68 19.51 17.59
CA ASP A 438 -1.21 19.12 18.90
C ASP A 438 -2.75 19.11 18.87
N ILE A 439 -3.33 17.92 19.00
CA ILE A 439 -4.78 17.68 18.98
C ILE A 439 -5.48 18.33 20.19
N SER A 440 -4.74 18.66 21.25
CA SER A 440 -5.30 19.23 22.49
C SER A 440 -5.72 20.70 22.35
N ASN A 441 -5.20 21.43 21.35
CA ASN A 441 -5.60 22.80 21.08
C ASN A 441 -6.77 22.82 20.08
N ASP A 442 -7.95 23.24 20.54
CA ASP A 442 -9.16 23.38 19.70
C ASP A 442 -9.03 24.50 18.64
N LEU A 443 -8.01 25.36 18.75
CA LEU A 443 -7.69 26.40 17.77
C LEU A 443 -6.75 25.84 16.71
N VAL A 444 -7.31 25.56 15.53
CA VAL A 444 -6.52 25.28 14.33
C VAL A 444 -5.76 26.57 13.97
N ASP A 445 -4.44 26.52 14.06
CA ASP A 445 -3.58 27.60 13.56
C ASP A 445 -3.79 27.76 12.04
N GLU A 446 -3.89 29.01 11.56
CA GLU A 446 -4.08 29.32 10.14
C GLU A 446 -2.98 28.69 9.25
N SER A 447 -1.80 28.42 9.83
CA SER A 447 -0.68 27.76 9.17
C SER A 447 -1.01 26.37 8.60
N TYR A 448 -1.99 25.64 9.18
CA TYR A 448 -2.35 24.28 8.75
C TYR A 448 -3.60 24.23 7.85
N GLU A 449 -4.24 25.35 7.57
CA GLU A 449 -5.55 25.37 6.88
C GLU A 449 -5.50 24.69 5.50
N GLU A 450 -4.42 24.90 4.73
CA GLU A 450 -4.29 24.28 3.40
C GLU A 450 -4.12 22.75 3.48
N GLU A 451 -3.38 22.26 4.48
CA GLU A 451 -3.23 20.81 4.71
C GLU A 451 -4.55 20.17 5.15
N ILE A 452 -5.35 20.87 5.96
CA ILE A 452 -6.68 20.40 6.35
C ILE A 452 -7.63 20.38 5.14
N ARG A 453 -7.59 21.41 4.29
CA ARG A 453 -8.35 21.46 3.04
C ARG A 453 -8.02 20.27 2.14
N LYS A 454 -6.72 19.97 1.95
CA LYS A 454 -6.27 18.78 1.20
C LYS A 454 -6.75 17.49 1.86
N TRP A 455 -6.54 17.34 3.17
CA TRP A 455 -6.94 16.15 3.93
C TRP A 455 -8.43 15.84 3.83
N ALA A 456 -9.27 16.87 3.94
CA ALA A 456 -10.73 16.76 3.77
C ALA A 456 -11.10 16.44 2.31
N SER A 457 -10.46 17.08 1.34
CA SER A 457 -10.75 16.88 -0.09
C SER A 457 -10.42 15.45 -0.54
N PHE A 458 -9.34 14.85 -0.03
CA PHE A 458 -8.99 13.44 -0.28
C PHE A 458 -9.96 12.42 0.33
N ARG A 459 -10.86 12.85 1.21
CA ARG A 459 -11.93 12.02 1.80
C ARG A 459 -13.32 12.36 1.24
N GLY A 460 -13.43 13.46 0.50
CA GLY A 460 -14.62 13.87 -0.22
C GLY A 460 -14.76 13.21 -1.60
N GLN A 461 -15.75 13.71 -2.34
CA GLN A 461 -15.96 13.46 -3.77
C GLN A 461 -15.42 14.66 -4.53
N THR A 462 -14.10 14.72 -4.70
CA THR A 462 -13.41 15.87 -5.30
C THR A 462 -12.44 15.42 -6.39
N LEU A 463 -12.15 16.28 -7.36
CA LEU A 463 -11.16 16.01 -8.41
C LEU A 463 -9.77 15.73 -7.83
N SER A 464 -9.37 16.46 -6.79
CA SER A 464 -8.05 16.30 -6.17
C SER A 464 -7.80 14.87 -5.69
N ARG A 465 -8.84 14.21 -5.16
CA ARG A 465 -8.77 12.82 -4.72
C ARG A 465 -8.54 11.86 -5.89
N THR A 466 -9.32 12.03 -6.95
CA THR A 466 -9.27 11.17 -8.13
C THR A 466 -7.94 11.30 -8.86
N VAL A 467 -7.46 12.53 -9.02
CA VAL A 467 -6.12 12.79 -9.58
C VAL A 467 -5.05 12.12 -8.74
N ARG A 468 -5.05 12.30 -7.40
CA ARG A 468 -4.08 11.65 -6.51
C ARG A 468 -4.08 10.14 -6.67
N GLY A 469 -5.26 9.51 -6.64
CA GLY A 469 -5.39 8.06 -6.77
C GLY A 469 -4.87 7.53 -8.11
N MET A 470 -5.22 8.21 -9.21
CA MET A 470 -4.78 7.81 -10.55
C MET A 470 -3.28 8.09 -10.79
N MET A 471 -2.71 9.08 -10.11
CA MET A 471 -1.27 9.38 -10.19
C MET A 471 -0.39 8.32 -9.54
N TYR A 472 -0.93 7.45 -8.70
CA TYR A 472 -0.19 6.28 -8.22
C TYR A 472 0.28 5.34 -9.35
N TYR A 473 -0.36 5.34 -10.53
CA TYR A 473 0.17 4.61 -11.67
C TYR A 473 1.53 5.15 -12.11
N ARG A 474 1.69 6.47 -12.13
CA ARG A 474 2.96 7.12 -12.47
C ARG A 474 4.05 6.71 -11.48
N GLU A 475 3.76 6.82 -10.19
CA GLU A 475 4.72 6.51 -9.14
C GLU A 475 5.08 5.01 -9.10
N ALA A 476 4.11 4.13 -9.34
CA ALA A 476 4.38 2.70 -9.49
C ALA A 476 5.28 2.40 -10.70
N ILE A 477 5.04 3.05 -11.85
CA ILE A 477 5.87 2.90 -13.05
C ILE A 477 7.28 3.44 -12.82
N LYS A 478 7.44 4.56 -12.12
CA LYS A 478 8.76 5.11 -11.76
C LYS A 478 9.57 4.12 -10.94
N LEU A 479 9.00 3.59 -9.87
CA LEU A 479 9.68 2.60 -9.04
C LEU A 479 9.99 1.34 -9.86
N GLN A 480 9.06 0.82 -10.66
CA GLN A 480 9.30 -0.34 -11.51
C GLN A 480 10.39 -0.10 -12.57
N ALA A 481 10.43 1.08 -13.18
CA ALA A 481 11.45 1.45 -14.15
C ALA A 481 12.83 1.55 -13.50
N PHE A 482 12.90 2.13 -12.30
CA PHE A 482 14.12 2.14 -11.50
C PHE A 482 14.60 0.71 -11.21
N LEU A 483 13.72 -0.18 -10.75
CA LEU A 483 14.08 -1.58 -10.45
C LEU A 483 14.53 -2.35 -11.71
N ASP A 484 13.89 -2.10 -12.86
CA ASP A 484 14.26 -2.73 -14.13
C ASP A 484 15.62 -2.22 -14.66
N LEU A 485 16.01 -0.96 -14.38
CA LEU A 485 17.26 -0.32 -14.84
C LEU A 485 18.44 -0.55 -13.89
N ALA A 486 18.25 -0.33 -12.59
CA ALA A 486 19.28 -0.43 -11.55
C ALA A 486 20.00 -1.79 -11.58
N TRP A 487 19.27 -2.85 -11.94
CA TRP A 487 19.84 -4.18 -12.08
C TRP A 487 20.73 -4.35 -13.31
N ASN A 488 20.39 -3.72 -14.44
CA ASN A 488 21.20 -3.82 -15.66
C ASN A 488 22.55 -3.13 -15.48
N ASP A 489 22.60 -2.09 -14.64
CA ASP A 489 23.81 -1.30 -14.39
C ASP A 489 24.61 -1.79 -13.16
N GLY A 490 24.10 -2.78 -12.41
CA GLY A 490 24.76 -3.32 -11.20
C GLY A 490 24.76 -2.36 -10.01
N ILE A 491 23.82 -1.41 -9.97
CA ILE A 491 23.77 -0.31 -9.01
C ILE A 491 22.62 -0.57 -8.04
N LEU A 492 22.93 -0.92 -6.78
CA LEU A 492 21.92 -1.27 -5.76
C LEU A 492 22.17 -0.57 -4.42
N GLN A 493 22.51 0.71 -4.44
CA GLN A 493 22.41 1.53 -3.24
C GLN A 493 21.02 2.22 -3.25
N GLY A 494 20.40 2.40 -2.07
CA GLY A 494 18.95 2.55 -1.89
C GLY A 494 18.24 3.55 -2.80
N TYR A 495 16.93 3.34 -3.01
CA TYR A 495 16.09 4.19 -3.87
C TYR A 495 16.26 5.68 -3.55
N ASP A 496 16.07 6.11 -2.30
CA ASP A 496 16.13 7.53 -1.96
C ASP A 496 17.54 8.14 -2.08
N THR A 497 18.59 7.38 -1.76
CA THR A 497 19.99 7.85 -1.86
C THR A 497 20.49 7.89 -3.31
N MET A 498 20.02 6.99 -4.17
CA MET A 498 20.42 6.96 -5.59
C MET A 498 19.68 7.98 -6.46
N TRP A 499 18.43 8.30 -6.13
CA TRP A 499 17.70 9.35 -6.84
C TRP A 499 18.36 10.72 -6.70
N SER A 500 19.03 11.00 -5.57
CA SER A 500 19.82 12.21 -5.37
C SER A 500 21.23 12.13 -5.97
N GLU A 501 21.86 10.95 -5.98
CA GLU A 501 23.24 10.78 -6.45
C GLU A 501 23.38 10.58 -7.97
N ASN A 502 22.38 10.03 -8.65
CA ASN A 502 22.45 9.70 -10.09
C ASN A 502 21.36 10.41 -10.90
N GLU A 503 21.59 11.71 -11.16
CA GLU A 503 20.70 12.58 -11.93
C GLU A 503 20.34 11.99 -13.32
N ARG A 504 21.29 11.26 -13.93
CA ARG A 504 21.10 10.67 -15.27
C ARG A 504 20.11 9.51 -15.24
N LEU A 505 20.20 8.63 -14.24
CA LEU A 505 19.25 7.54 -14.03
C LEU A 505 17.87 8.09 -13.66
N ALA A 506 17.81 9.07 -12.76
CA ALA A 506 16.56 9.74 -12.38
C ALA A 506 15.84 10.34 -13.60
N ALA A 507 16.57 11.09 -14.45
CA ALA A 507 16.01 11.65 -15.68
C ALA A 507 15.50 10.58 -16.66
N GLN A 508 16.21 9.44 -16.78
CA GLN A 508 15.75 8.32 -17.61
C GLN A 508 14.47 7.67 -17.08
N VAL A 509 14.38 7.46 -15.77
CA VAL A 509 13.20 6.89 -15.11
C VAL A 509 11.99 7.81 -15.27
N GLU A 510 12.16 9.12 -15.05
CA GLU A 510 11.11 10.12 -15.25
C GLU A 510 10.62 10.14 -16.71
N ALA A 511 11.55 10.16 -17.68
CA ALA A 511 11.20 10.10 -19.10
C ALA A 511 10.45 8.81 -19.48
N LEU A 512 10.85 7.66 -18.91
CA LEU A 512 10.14 6.40 -19.13
C LEU A 512 8.72 6.44 -18.58
N ALA A 513 8.52 6.97 -17.36
CA ALA A 513 7.20 7.10 -16.78
C ALA A 513 6.29 8.00 -17.63
N ASP A 514 6.79 9.16 -18.07
CA ASP A 514 6.05 10.10 -18.89
C ASP A 514 5.72 9.57 -20.30
N MET A 515 6.55 8.68 -20.85
CA MET A 515 6.25 7.99 -22.12
C MET A 515 5.18 6.89 -21.96
N LYS A 516 5.05 6.29 -20.77
CA LYS A 516 4.14 5.16 -20.52
C LYS A 516 2.78 5.58 -19.99
N PHE A 517 2.68 6.72 -19.31
CA PHE A 517 1.46 7.12 -18.62
C PHE A 517 1.15 8.61 -18.78
N THR A 518 -0.10 8.91 -19.10
CA THR A 518 -0.63 10.29 -19.07
C THR A 518 -2.07 10.31 -18.54
N HIS A 519 -2.42 11.31 -17.73
CA HIS A 519 -3.79 11.50 -17.25
C HIS A 519 -4.36 12.77 -17.86
N VAL A 520 -5.44 12.64 -18.61
CA VAL A 520 -6.17 13.74 -19.22
C VAL A 520 -7.47 13.96 -18.44
N VAL A 521 -7.58 15.10 -17.78
CA VAL A 521 -8.85 15.56 -17.18
C VAL A 521 -9.54 16.46 -18.19
N SER A 522 -10.76 16.12 -18.56
CA SER A 522 -11.57 16.92 -19.45
C SER A 522 -12.42 17.90 -18.64
N CYS A 523 -11.94 19.11 -18.45
CA CYS A 523 -12.60 20.17 -17.68
C CYS A 523 -13.17 21.22 -18.63
N GLN A 524 -14.38 20.99 -19.15
CA GLN A 524 -15.00 21.86 -20.17
C GLN A 524 -15.02 23.35 -19.79
N VAL A 525 -15.28 23.67 -18.53
CA VAL A 525 -15.48 25.03 -18.04
C VAL A 525 -14.20 25.75 -17.60
N PHE A 526 -13.03 25.08 -17.63
CA PHE A 526 -11.77 25.65 -17.13
C PHE A 526 -11.43 27.00 -17.79
N GLY A 527 -11.63 27.11 -19.11
CA GLY A 527 -11.40 28.36 -19.84
C GLY A 527 -12.27 29.53 -19.35
N SER A 528 -13.55 29.25 -19.04
CA SER A 528 -14.46 30.25 -18.46
C SER A 528 -14.09 30.59 -17.02
N GLN A 529 -13.73 29.60 -16.20
CA GLN A 529 -13.29 29.78 -14.81
C GLN A 529 -12.04 30.64 -14.71
N LYS A 530 -11.08 30.41 -15.61
CA LYS A 530 -9.87 31.24 -15.73
C LYS A 530 -10.20 32.69 -16.07
N SER A 531 -11.12 32.89 -17.01
CA SER A 531 -11.52 34.23 -17.45
C SER A 531 -12.32 35.00 -16.39
N SER A 532 -13.10 34.29 -15.55
CA SER A 532 -13.88 34.89 -14.47
C SER A 532 -13.10 35.07 -13.15
N GLY A 533 -11.87 34.56 -13.06
CA GLY A 533 -11.10 34.57 -11.81
C GLY A 533 -11.68 33.65 -10.73
N ASP A 534 -12.28 32.52 -11.13
CA ASP A 534 -12.82 31.52 -10.20
C ASP A 534 -11.66 30.83 -9.44
N PRO A 535 -11.70 30.75 -8.09
CA PRO A 535 -10.70 30.04 -7.29
C PRO A 535 -10.45 28.58 -7.74
N GLN A 536 -11.45 27.90 -8.29
CA GLN A 536 -11.29 26.52 -8.79
C GLN A 536 -10.27 26.43 -9.94
N ALA A 537 -10.10 27.49 -10.75
CA ALA A 537 -9.09 27.51 -11.80
C ALA A 537 -7.66 27.45 -11.21
N GLN A 538 -7.43 28.13 -10.08
CA GLN A 538 -6.16 28.07 -9.37
C GLN A 538 -5.95 26.68 -8.75
N ASP A 539 -6.99 26.09 -8.15
CA ASP A 539 -6.89 24.74 -7.58
C ASP A 539 -6.56 23.68 -8.66
N ILE A 540 -7.10 23.82 -9.88
CA ILE A 540 -6.76 22.97 -11.03
C ILE A 540 -5.29 23.19 -11.48
N LEU A 541 -4.81 24.43 -11.48
CA LEU A 541 -3.41 24.74 -11.78
C LEU A 541 -2.46 24.13 -10.74
N ASP A 542 -2.78 24.24 -9.46
CA ASP A 542 -2.01 23.64 -8.36
C ASP A 542 -1.94 22.11 -8.49
N LEU A 543 -3.02 21.47 -8.94
CA LEU A 543 -3.02 20.03 -9.26
C LEU A 543 -2.09 19.72 -10.45
N MET A 544 -2.10 20.52 -11.51
CA MET A 544 -1.19 20.32 -12.64
C MET A 544 0.29 20.52 -12.26
N ILE A 545 0.58 21.43 -11.33
CA ILE A 545 1.92 21.65 -10.78
C ILE A 545 2.36 20.45 -9.93
N SER A 546 1.46 19.96 -9.07
CA SER A 546 1.74 18.83 -8.18
C SER A 546 1.93 17.50 -8.92
N TYR A 547 1.29 17.35 -10.09
CA TYR A 547 1.28 16.09 -10.85
C TYR A 547 1.75 16.30 -12.31
N PRO A 548 3.04 16.08 -12.61
CA PRO A 548 3.64 16.40 -13.91
C PRO A 548 3.04 15.68 -15.13
N SER A 549 2.42 14.50 -14.96
CA SER A 549 1.75 13.78 -16.06
C SER A 549 0.26 14.15 -16.22
N LEU A 550 -0.27 15.06 -15.40
CA LEU A 550 -1.63 15.57 -15.52
C LEU A 550 -1.72 16.58 -16.67
N ARG A 551 -2.75 16.45 -17.49
CA ARG A 551 -3.10 17.37 -18.57
C ARG A 551 -4.57 17.75 -18.42
N VAL A 552 -4.90 19.00 -18.67
CA VAL A 552 -6.28 19.48 -18.63
C VAL A 552 -6.71 19.86 -20.03
N ALA A 553 -7.82 19.27 -20.48
CA ALA A 553 -8.46 19.61 -21.74
C ALA A 553 -9.72 20.43 -21.46
N TYR A 554 -9.91 21.55 -22.14
CA TYR A 554 -11.11 22.38 -21.99
C TYR A 554 -11.60 22.90 -23.34
N VAL A 555 -12.81 23.46 -23.33
CA VAL A 555 -13.42 24.05 -24.53
C VAL A 555 -13.41 25.56 -24.37
N GLU A 556 -12.89 26.25 -25.38
CA GLU A 556 -12.95 27.70 -25.49
C GLU A 556 -14.00 28.09 -26.53
N GLU A 557 -14.86 29.03 -26.15
CA GLU A 557 -15.83 29.66 -27.03
C GLU A 557 -15.33 31.08 -27.36
N ARG A 558 -15.12 31.36 -28.65
CA ARG A 558 -14.75 32.70 -29.14
C ARG A 558 -15.82 33.21 -30.10
N GLU A 559 -16.18 34.48 -29.96
CA GLU A 559 -17.04 35.18 -30.91
C GLU A 559 -16.20 35.75 -32.05
N GLU A 560 -16.43 35.29 -33.28
CA GLU A 560 -15.84 35.86 -34.50
C GLU A 560 -16.91 36.66 -35.26
N GLY A 561 -16.83 38.00 -35.20
CA GLY A 561 -17.75 38.89 -35.91
C GLY A 561 -19.15 39.02 -35.28
N ARG A 562 -20.17 39.40 -36.07
CA ARG A 562 -21.50 39.79 -35.56
C ARG A 562 -22.44 38.62 -35.18
N SER A 563 -22.07 37.34 -35.38
CA SER A 563 -22.93 36.21 -34.98
C SER A 563 -22.32 34.79 -34.98
N HIS A 564 -21.08 34.57 -35.40
CA HIS A 564 -20.52 33.21 -35.49
C HIS A 564 -19.65 32.88 -34.27
N LYS A 565 -20.02 31.81 -33.57
CA LYS A 565 -19.26 31.26 -32.45
C LYS A 565 -18.32 30.17 -32.96
N THR A 566 -17.03 30.35 -32.69
CA THR A 566 -16.00 29.36 -32.98
C THR A 566 -15.64 28.63 -31.70
N TYR A 567 -15.74 27.30 -31.72
CA TYR A 567 -15.39 26.43 -30.60
C TYR A 567 -14.01 25.81 -30.84
N SER A 568 -13.15 25.80 -29.83
CA SER A 568 -11.85 25.13 -29.87
C SER A 568 -11.65 24.26 -28.65
N SER A 569 -11.17 23.02 -28.84
CA SER A 569 -10.67 22.20 -27.73
C SER A 569 -9.18 22.46 -27.55
N ILE A 570 -8.78 22.76 -26.32
CA ILE A 570 -7.40 23.13 -25.95
C ILE A 570 -6.90 22.15 -24.90
N LEU A 571 -5.64 21.71 -25.06
CA LEU A 571 -4.92 20.95 -24.05
C LEU A 571 -3.87 21.84 -23.39
N VAL A 572 -3.87 21.89 -22.06
CA VAL A 572 -2.87 22.60 -21.26
C VAL A 572 -2.09 21.67 -20.35
N LYS A 573 -0.89 22.12 -19.96
CA LYS A 573 -0.05 21.50 -18.93
C LYS A 573 0.58 22.60 -18.07
N ALA A 574 0.97 22.29 -16.84
CA ALA A 574 1.78 23.20 -16.05
C ALA A 574 3.24 23.21 -16.52
N VAL A 575 3.80 24.39 -16.75
CA VAL A 575 5.24 24.63 -16.99
C VAL A 575 5.63 25.88 -16.22
N ASN A 576 6.68 25.79 -15.40
CA ASN A 576 7.20 26.91 -14.60
C ASN A 576 6.11 27.59 -13.73
N GLY A 577 5.18 26.80 -13.19
CA GLY A 577 4.08 27.30 -12.34
C GLY A 577 2.91 27.95 -13.10
N LEU A 578 2.92 27.95 -14.43
CA LEU A 578 1.84 28.52 -15.25
C LEU A 578 1.25 27.47 -16.18
N ASP A 579 -0.01 27.64 -16.56
CA ASP A 579 -0.63 26.81 -17.58
C ASP A 579 -0.15 27.21 -18.98
N GLN A 580 0.37 26.23 -19.72
CA GLN A 580 0.85 26.41 -21.09
C GLN A 580 -0.02 25.61 -22.05
N GLU A 581 -0.54 26.28 -23.08
CA GLU A 581 -1.23 25.62 -24.20
C GLU A 581 -0.26 24.71 -24.97
N VAL A 582 -0.63 23.42 -25.08
CA VAL A 582 0.14 22.41 -25.82
C VAL A 582 -0.45 22.21 -27.21
N TYR A 583 -1.77 22.04 -27.29
CA TYR A 583 -2.49 21.82 -28.54
C TYR A 583 -3.80 22.59 -28.53
N ARG A 584 -4.23 22.99 -29.73
CA ARG A 584 -5.50 23.67 -29.99
C ARG A 584 -6.12 23.09 -31.26
N ILE A 585 -7.37 22.63 -31.16
CA ILE A 585 -8.09 22.00 -32.25
C ILE A 585 -9.44 22.70 -32.41
N LYS A 586 -9.71 23.27 -33.58
CA LYS A 586 -11.01 23.86 -33.91
C LYS A 586 -12.06 22.76 -34.02
N LEU A 587 -13.15 22.90 -33.28
CA LEU A 587 -14.29 21.98 -33.32
C LEU A 587 -15.26 22.38 -34.45
N PRO A 588 -16.01 21.41 -35.02
CA PRO A 588 -16.96 21.68 -36.09
C PRO A 588 -18.20 22.48 -35.63
N GLY A 589 -18.43 22.57 -34.32
CA GLY A 589 -19.55 23.27 -33.70
C GLY A 589 -19.49 23.12 -32.18
N SER A 590 -20.60 23.43 -31.51
CA SER A 590 -20.72 23.20 -30.07
C SER A 590 -20.52 21.71 -29.74
N PRO A 591 -19.65 21.35 -28.78
CA PRO A 591 -19.44 19.97 -28.37
C PRO A 591 -20.64 19.39 -27.62
N ASN A 592 -21.54 20.24 -27.10
CA ASN A 592 -22.69 19.82 -26.30
C ASN A 592 -23.90 19.52 -27.21
N ILE A 593 -24.04 18.27 -27.63
CA ILE A 593 -25.04 17.78 -28.59
C ILE A 593 -26.10 16.91 -27.87
N GLY A 594 -25.90 16.42 -26.65
CA GLY A 594 -26.57 15.26 -26.06
C GLY A 594 -26.27 15.14 -24.55
N GLU A 595 -25.79 13.98 -24.10
CA GLU A 595 -25.46 13.76 -22.69
C GLU A 595 -24.09 14.38 -22.32
N GLY A 596 -24.02 15.05 -21.17
CA GLY A 596 -22.86 15.88 -20.80
C GLY A 596 -21.53 15.12 -20.65
N LYS A 597 -21.51 13.99 -19.92
CA LYS A 597 -20.28 13.20 -19.66
C LYS A 597 -19.66 12.60 -20.95
N PRO A 598 -20.41 11.90 -21.83
CA PRO A 598 -19.86 11.37 -23.08
C PRO A 598 -19.27 12.46 -23.99
N GLU A 599 -19.87 13.64 -23.99
CA GLU A 599 -19.43 14.78 -24.81
C GLU A 599 -18.18 15.45 -24.28
N ASN A 600 -18.11 15.55 -22.96
CA ASN A 600 -16.91 15.95 -22.26
C ASN A 600 -15.73 15.02 -22.61
N GLN A 601 -15.95 13.70 -22.62
CA GLN A 601 -14.91 12.76 -23.04
C GLN A 601 -14.54 12.91 -24.53
N ASN A 602 -15.53 13.11 -25.42
CA ASN A 602 -15.32 13.11 -26.87
C ASN A 602 -14.43 14.24 -27.38
N HIS A 603 -14.50 15.44 -26.82
CA HIS A 603 -13.60 16.51 -27.25
C HIS A 603 -12.16 16.30 -26.75
N ALA A 604 -11.98 15.67 -25.59
CA ALA A 604 -10.67 15.48 -24.97
C ALA A 604 -9.96 14.20 -25.41
N ILE A 605 -10.68 13.18 -25.91
CA ILE A 605 -10.10 11.88 -26.26
C ILE A 605 -8.95 11.97 -27.27
N ILE A 606 -8.98 12.96 -28.17
CA ILE A 606 -7.93 13.23 -29.17
C ILE A 606 -6.57 13.58 -28.53
N PHE A 607 -6.56 14.03 -27.27
CA PHE A 607 -5.35 14.34 -26.52
C PHE A 607 -4.76 13.16 -25.77
N THR A 608 -5.48 12.04 -25.66
CA THR A 608 -4.97 10.83 -25.02
C THR A 608 -3.88 10.15 -25.87
N ARG A 609 -2.96 9.41 -25.23
CA ARG A 609 -1.78 8.76 -25.83
C ARG A 609 -1.60 7.31 -25.35
N GLY A 610 -0.75 6.54 -26.04
CA GLY A 610 -0.53 5.10 -25.80
C GLY A 610 -1.37 4.13 -26.63
N GLU A 611 -1.53 2.90 -26.18
CA GLU A 611 -2.33 1.85 -26.84
C GLU A 611 -3.63 1.58 -26.07
N ALA A 612 -3.62 1.76 -24.76
CA ALA A 612 -4.80 1.57 -23.92
C ALA A 612 -5.35 2.90 -23.37
N LEU A 613 -6.65 2.92 -23.06
CA LEU A 613 -7.34 4.06 -22.49
C LEU A 613 -8.24 3.58 -21.35
N GLN A 614 -8.05 4.12 -20.16
CA GLN A 614 -8.90 3.86 -19.00
C GLN A 614 -9.84 5.05 -18.80
N ALA A 615 -11.14 4.79 -18.77
CA ALA A 615 -12.13 5.81 -18.44
C ALA A 615 -12.38 5.77 -16.93
N ILE A 616 -12.30 6.92 -16.26
CA ILE A 616 -12.44 7.05 -14.80
C ILE A 616 -13.50 8.10 -14.48
N ASP A 617 -14.45 7.80 -13.58
CA ASP A 617 -15.39 8.81 -13.08
C ASP A 617 -14.66 9.77 -12.13
N MET A 618 -15.12 11.02 -12.07
CA MET A 618 -14.60 12.06 -11.20
C MET A 618 -14.59 11.68 -9.72
N ASN A 619 -15.43 10.73 -9.32
CA ASN A 619 -15.57 10.34 -7.92
C ASN A 619 -14.80 9.06 -7.57
N GLN A 620 -14.03 8.50 -8.50
CA GLN A 620 -13.29 7.26 -8.26
C GLN A 620 -11.88 7.48 -7.72
N ASP A 621 -11.33 6.44 -7.11
CA ASP A 621 -10.02 6.49 -6.46
C ASP A 621 -9.24 5.24 -6.84
N ASN A 622 -7.92 5.30 -6.74
CA ASN A 622 -7.05 4.16 -6.99
C ASN A 622 -5.95 4.11 -5.94
N TYR A 623 -5.29 2.96 -5.83
CA TYR A 623 -4.39 2.65 -4.74
C TYR A 623 -2.99 2.27 -5.25
N MET A 624 -1.96 2.69 -4.52
CA MET A 624 -0.56 2.40 -4.85
C MET A 624 -0.28 0.91 -5.05
N GLU A 625 -0.79 0.06 -4.16
CA GLU A 625 -0.55 -1.38 -4.19
C GLU A 625 -1.17 -2.09 -5.41
N GLU A 626 -2.28 -1.56 -5.95
CA GLU A 626 -2.92 -2.08 -7.16
C GLU A 626 -2.28 -1.49 -8.43
N ALA A 627 -1.77 -0.25 -8.36
CA ALA A 627 -1.11 0.43 -9.47
C ALA A 627 0.09 -0.36 -10.03
N PHE A 628 0.84 -1.07 -9.19
CA PHE A 628 1.95 -1.94 -9.61
C PHE A 628 1.54 -3.06 -10.59
N LYS A 629 0.25 -3.41 -10.69
CA LYS A 629 -0.24 -4.47 -11.58
C LYS A 629 -0.68 -3.96 -12.94
N MET A 630 -0.64 -2.65 -13.20
CA MET A 630 -1.12 -2.11 -14.47
C MET A 630 -0.39 -2.71 -15.67
N ARG A 631 0.94 -2.92 -15.57
CA ARG A 631 1.70 -3.60 -16.62
C ARG A 631 1.26 -5.05 -16.87
N ASN A 632 0.78 -5.75 -15.84
CA ASN A 632 0.23 -7.10 -15.97
C ASN A 632 -1.17 -7.06 -16.60
N ILE A 633 -2.02 -6.14 -16.16
CA ILE A 633 -3.38 -5.96 -16.68
C ILE A 633 -3.33 -5.66 -18.18
N LEU A 634 -2.46 -4.75 -18.61
CA LEU A 634 -2.30 -4.37 -20.02
C LEU A 634 -1.91 -5.56 -20.92
N GLN A 635 -1.21 -6.57 -20.39
CA GLN A 635 -0.88 -7.78 -21.16
C GLN A 635 -2.09 -8.65 -21.48
N GLU A 636 -3.23 -8.50 -20.78
CA GLU A 636 -4.45 -9.20 -21.16
C GLU A 636 -4.94 -8.76 -22.55
N LEU A 637 -4.68 -7.52 -22.98
CA LEU A 637 -5.02 -7.05 -24.35
C LEU A 637 -4.23 -7.80 -25.44
N LEU A 638 -3.09 -8.39 -25.09
CA LEU A 638 -2.26 -9.14 -26.03
C LEU A 638 -2.54 -10.64 -26.00
N ARG A 639 -3.31 -11.14 -25.01
CA ARG A 639 -3.58 -12.57 -24.84
C ARG A 639 -4.81 -13.01 -25.62
N HIS A 640 -4.65 -14.06 -26.41
CA HIS A 640 -5.76 -14.71 -27.09
C HIS A 640 -6.56 -15.60 -26.11
N ARG A 641 -7.74 -15.13 -25.68
CA ARG A 641 -8.72 -15.94 -24.91
C ARG A 641 -9.80 -16.57 -25.81
N GLY A 642 -9.57 -16.63 -27.11
CA GLY A 642 -10.48 -17.12 -28.14
C GLY A 642 -9.92 -16.85 -29.53
N ARG A 643 -10.80 -16.57 -30.51
CA ARG A 643 -10.37 -16.20 -31.88
C ARG A 643 -9.64 -14.85 -31.95
N ARG A 644 -9.90 -13.95 -31.00
CA ARG A 644 -9.39 -12.58 -30.97
C ARG A 644 -8.94 -12.18 -29.56
N PRO A 645 -7.98 -11.25 -29.45
CA PRO A 645 -7.66 -10.65 -28.15
C PRO A 645 -8.86 -9.86 -27.60
N PRO A 646 -8.95 -9.69 -26.28
CA PRO A 646 -9.97 -8.84 -25.68
C PRO A 646 -9.69 -7.37 -26.01
N THR A 647 -10.74 -6.60 -26.28
CA THR A 647 -10.66 -5.15 -26.52
C THR A 647 -11.07 -4.34 -25.30
N ILE A 648 -11.71 -4.96 -24.31
CA ILE A 648 -12.14 -4.36 -23.04
C ILE A 648 -11.68 -5.27 -21.90
N ILE A 649 -11.05 -4.69 -20.89
CA ILE A 649 -10.66 -5.36 -19.66
C ILE A 649 -11.42 -4.75 -18.49
N GLY A 650 -12.14 -5.61 -17.78
CA GLY A 650 -12.88 -5.25 -16.59
C GLY A 650 -11.99 -5.07 -15.38
N ILE A 651 -12.07 -3.93 -14.71
CA ILE A 651 -11.41 -3.70 -13.42
C ILE A 651 -12.48 -3.56 -12.35
N ARG A 652 -12.20 -4.12 -11.16
CA ARG A 652 -13.10 -4.02 -10.03
C ARG A 652 -13.06 -2.60 -9.46
N GLU A 653 -14.23 -1.99 -9.33
CA GLU A 653 -14.41 -0.77 -8.55
C GLU A 653 -14.49 -1.08 -7.04
N HIS A 654 -14.01 -0.14 -6.22
CA HIS A 654 -14.30 -0.13 -4.80
C HIS A 654 -14.96 1.19 -4.36
N ILE A 655 -16.17 1.06 -3.82
CA ILE A 655 -16.95 2.20 -3.35
C ILE A 655 -16.61 2.51 -1.90
N PHE A 656 -15.95 3.64 -1.72
CA PHE A 656 -15.42 4.11 -0.43
C PHE A 656 -16.49 4.63 0.53
N THR A 657 -17.65 5.08 0.05
CA THR A 657 -18.75 5.53 0.90
C THR A 657 -19.47 4.37 1.59
N GLY A 658 -19.21 3.11 1.18
CA GLY A 658 -19.92 1.93 1.67
C GLY A 658 -19.81 1.68 3.18
N SER A 659 -18.80 2.23 3.86
CA SER A 659 -18.63 2.09 5.32
C SER A 659 -19.32 3.19 6.14
N VAL A 660 -19.89 4.22 5.49
CA VAL A 660 -20.40 5.41 6.19
C VAL A 660 -21.78 5.17 6.80
N SER A 661 -22.63 4.38 6.16
CA SER A 661 -23.98 4.06 6.65
C SER A 661 -24.47 2.73 6.12
N SER A 662 -25.53 2.18 6.73
CA SER A 662 -26.18 0.95 6.25
C SER A 662 -26.77 1.12 4.84
N LEU A 663 -27.27 2.32 4.51
CA LEU A 663 -27.77 2.62 3.17
C LEU A 663 -26.61 2.67 2.15
N ALA A 664 -25.52 3.36 2.48
CA ALA A 664 -24.34 3.42 1.62
C ALA A 664 -23.71 2.04 1.44
N TRP A 665 -23.73 1.21 2.49
CA TRP A 665 -23.32 -0.19 2.43
C TRP A 665 -24.17 -0.97 1.42
N PHE A 666 -25.50 -0.86 1.49
CA PHE A 666 -26.39 -1.53 0.52
C PHE A 666 -26.14 -1.06 -0.92
N MET A 667 -26.01 0.25 -1.14
CA MET A 667 -25.68 0.80 -2.47
C MET A 667 -24.33 0.28 -2.99
N SER A 668 -23.32 0.20 -2.12
CA SER A 668 -22.01 -0.37 -2.45
C SER A 668 -22.09 -1.85 -2.85
N TYR A 669 -22.95 -2.64 -2.19
CA TYR A 669 -23.19 -4.04 -2.55
C TYR A 669 -23.94 -4.19 -3.87
N GLN A 670 -24.94 -3.35 -4.11
CA GLN A 670 -25.69 -3.32 -5.37
C GLN A 670 -24.72 -3.09 -6.54
N GLU A 671 -23.87 -2.07 -6.42
CA GLU A 671 -22.91 -1.72 -7.46
C GLU A 671 -21.83 -2.80 -7.63
N THR A 672 -21.31 -3.37 -6.53
CA THR A 672 -20.38 -4.51 -6.60
C THR A 672 -21.00 -5.70 -7.33
N SER A 673 -22.28 -5.97 -7.10
CA SER A 673 -23.00 -7.07 -7.77
C SER A 673 -23.13 -6.79 -9.27
N PHE A 674 -23.49 -5.56 -9.64
CA PHE A 674 -23.68 -5.15 -11.02
C PHE A 674 -22.35 -5.07 -11.79
N VAL A 675 -21.39 -4.27 -11.30
CA VAL A 675 -20.11 -3.95 -11.98
C VAL A 675 -19.11 -5.09 -11.93
N THR A 676 -19.15 -5.94 -10.88
CA THR A 676 -18.16 -7.01 -10.73
C THR A 676 -18.72 -8.39 -10.99
N ILE A 677 -19.81 -8.78 -10.32
CA ILE A 677 -20.30 -10.17 -10.38
C ILE A 677 -21.02 -10.43 -11.70
N GLY A 678 -21.95 -9.56 -12.09
CA GLY A 678 -22.67 -9.66 -13.36
C GLY A 678 -21.73 -9.58 -14.57
N GLN A 679 -20.79 -8.63 -14.55
CA GLN A 679 -19.82 -8.45 -15.63
C GLN A 679 -18.90 -9.65 -15.85
N ARG A 680 -18.61 -10.46 -14.81
CA ARG A 680 -17.85 -11.71 -14.99
C ARG A 680 -18.60 -12.70 -15.85
N LEU A 681 -19.90 -12.89 -15.64
CA LEU A 681 -20.71 -13.80 -16.46
C LEU A 681 -20.80 -13.30 -17.90
N LEU A 682 -21.04 -12.00 -18.07
CA LEU A 682 -21.11 -11.36 -19.40
C LEU A 682 -19.78 -11.50 -20.15
N ALA A 683 -18.64 -11.40 -19.46
CA ALA A 683 -17.32 -11.61 -20.05
C ALA A 683 -17.03 -13.10 -20.35
N ASN A 684 -17.33 -14.00 -19.41
CA ASN A 684 -17.06 -15.43 -19.54
C ASN A 684 -18.12 -16.23 -18.74
N PRO A 685 -18.90 -17.13 -19.37
CA PRO A 685 -18.73 -17.67 -20.73
C PRO A 685 -19.45 -16.92 -21.83
N LEU A 686 -20.32 -15.95 -21.50
CA LEU A 686 -21.24 -15.41 -22.49
C LEU A 686 -20.56 -14.60 -23.60
N ARG A 687 -19.42 -13.93 -23.31
CA ARG A 687 -18.66 -13.08 -24.25
C ARG A 687 -19.51 -11.99 -24.92
N VAL A 688 -20.49 -11.50 -24.16
CA VAL A 688 -21.45 -10.47 -24.54
C VAL A 688 -21.30 -9.25 -23.63
N ARG A 689 -20.11 -9.01 -23.11
CA ARG A 689 -19.84 -7.78 -22.36
C ARG A 689 -19.90 -6.60 -23.33
N PHE A 690 -21.05 -5.95 -23.35
CA PHE A 690 -21.39 -4.86 -24.25
C PHE A 690 -21.03 -3.48 -23.68
N HIS A 691 -21.03 -3.37 -22.35
CA HIS A 691 -21.27 -2.11 -21.65
C HIS A 691 -20.97 -2.28 -20.14
N TYR A 692 -20.05 -1.49 -19.60
CA TYR A 692 -20.36 -0.31 -18.78
C TYR A 692 -19.19 0.05 -17.87
N GLY A 693 -18.80 1.31 -17.95
CA GLY A 693 -18.42 2.09 -16.78
C GLY A 693 -17.03 1.86 -16.21
N HIS A 694 -16.48 2.95 -15.74
CA HIS A 694 -15.23 3.06 -15.01
C HIS A 694 -15.08 1.99 -13.91
N PRO A 695 -13.88 1.44 -13.63
CA PRO A 695 -12.59 1.85 -14.15
C PRO A 695 -12.08 0.94 -15.27
N ASP A 696 -12.95 0.52 -16.20
CA ASP A 696 -12.60 -0.35 -17.33
C ASP A 696 -11.49 0.21 -18.24
N LEU A 697 -10.69 -0.71 -18.80
CA LEU A 697 -9.60 -0.40 -19.71
C LEU A 697 -9.95 -0.85 -21.14
N PHE A 698 -9.77 0.06 -22.10
CA PHE A 698 -10.08 -0.13 -23.52
C PHE A 698 -8.81 -0.23 -24.35
N ASP A 699 -8.81 -1.10 -25.37
CA ASP A 699 -7.89 -0.98 -26.51
C ASP A 699 -8.26 0.30 -27.28
N ARG A 700 -7.44 1.34 -27.10
CA ARG A 700 -7.74 2.67 -27.65
C ARG A 700 -7.72 2.65 -29.17
N ILE A 701 -6.76 1.94 -29.77
CA ILE A 701 -6.59 1.89 -31.23
C ILE A 701 -7.81 1.21 -31.87
N PHE A 702 -8.29 0.13 -31.26
CA PHE A 702 -9.48 -0.57 -31.72
C PHE A 702 -10.74 0.30 -31.66
N HIS A 703 -10.97 1.02 -30.56
CA HIS A 703 -12.19 1.79 -30.34
C HIS A 703 -12.21 3.11 -31.11
N LEU A 704 -11.08 3.83 -31.18
CA LEU A 704 -11.00 5.09 -31.94
C LEU A 704 -11.28 4.89 -33.43
N THR A 705 -10.86 3.76 -34.00
CA THR A 705 -11.15 3.42 -35.41
C THR A 705 -12.59 2.98 -35.66
N ARG A 706 -13.41 2.82 -34.62
CA ARG A 706 -14.80 2.30 -34.67
C ARG A 706 -15.84 3.26 -34.11
N GLY A 707 -15.52 4.55 -34.09
CA GLY A 707 -16.44 5.60 -33.64
C GLY A 707 -16.25 6.05 -32.21
N GLY A 708 -15.11 5.70 -31.58
CA GLY A 708 -14.73 6.16 -30.24
C GLY A 708 -15.22 5.24 -29.12
N ILE A 709 -14.98 5.65 -27.87
CA ILE A 709 -15.48 4.96 -26.67
C ILE A 709 -16.82 5.50 -26.18
N SER A 710 -17.19 6.72 -26.61
CA SER A 710 -18.35 7.45 -26.11
C SER A 710 -19.18 7.99 -27.28
N LYS A 711 -20.44 7.58 -27.37
CA LYS A 711 -21.31 7.99 -28.48
C LYS A 711 -22.08 9.26 -28.11
N ALA A 712 -21.85 10.35 -28.83
CA ALA A 712 -22.69 11.54 -28.75
C ALA A 712 -24.00 11.29 -29.50
N SER A 713 -25.12 11.23 -28.78
CA SER A 713 -26.44 11.05 -29.36
C SER A 713 -27.51 11.72 -28.51
N LYS A 714 -28.49 12.34 -29.18
CA LYS A 714 -29.66 12.94 -28.52
C LYS A 714 -30.73 11.92 -28.12
N THR A 715 -30.73 10.75 -28.75
CA THR A 715 -31.89 9.83 -28.72
C THR A 715 -31.54 8.34 -28.59
N ILE A 716 -30.31 7.93 -28.90
CA ILE A 716 -29.90 6.52 -28.99
C ILE A 716 -28.65 6.27 -28.15
N ASN A 717 -28.65 5.24 -27.31
CA ASN A 717 -27.58 4.93 -26.35
C ASN A 717 -27.40 6.04 -25.29
N LEU A 718 -28.51 6.37 -24.63
CA LEU A 718 -28.58 7.29 -23.48
C LEU A 718 -27.90 6.66 -22.26
N SER A 719 -26.57 6.67 -22.27
CA SER A 719 -25.74 6.09 -21.22
C SER A 719 -24.78 7.16 -20.76
N GLU A 720 -24.99 7.61 -19.52
CA GLU A 720 -24.24 8.69 -18.89
C GLU A 720 -22.72 8.44 -18.87
N ASP A 721 -22.27 7.19 -18.75
CA ASP A 721 -20.84 6.89 -18.57
C ASP A 721 -20.08 6.60 -19.87
N VAL A 722 -20.10 5.35 -20.37
CA VAL A 722 -19.35 4.94 -21.59
C VAL A 722 -20.11 3.85 -22.34
N PHE A 723 -20.27 4.00 -23.66
CA PHE A 723 -20.93 3.01 -24.53
C PHE A 723 -20.04 2.63 -25.72
N ALA A 724 -19.35 1.48 -25.62
CA ALA A 724 -18.37 1.02 -26.60
C ALA A 724 -18.96 0.25 -27.82
N GLY A 725 -20.27 0.00 -27.86
CA GLY A 725 -20.94 -0.69 -28.98
C GLY A 725 -20.68 -2.21 -29.06
N ILE A 726 -21.44 -2.89 -29.94
CA ILE A 726 -21.41 -4.35 -30.12
C ILE A 726 -20.25 -4.75 -31.05
N CYS A 727 -19.33 -5.60 -30.57
CA CYS A 727 -18.42 -6.36 -31.44
C CYS A 727 -19.02 -7.72 -31.82
N TYR A 728 -19.89 -7.74 -32.83
CA TYR A 728 -20.31 -8.99 -33.45
C TYR A 728 -19.26 -9.40 -34.48
N ILE A 729 -18.21 -10.12 -34.06
CA ILE A 729 -17.48 -10.97 -35.01
C ILE A 729 -17.26 -12.34 -34.35
N SER A 730 -18.17 -13.23 -34.70
CA SER A 730 -18.21 -14.66 -34.38
C SER A 730 -16.95 -15.42 -34.81
#